data_AF-A0AA92NUY7-F1
#
_entry.id   AF-A0AA92NUY7-F1
#
_cell.length_a   1.000
_cell.length_b   1.000
_cell.length_c   1.000
_cell.angle_alpha   90.00
_cell.angle_beta   90.00
_cell.angle_gamma   90.00
#
_symmetry.space_group_name_H-M   'P 1'
#
loop_
_entity.id
_entity.type
_entity.pdbx_description
1 polymer ?
#
loop_
_entity_poly.entity_id
_entity_poly.type
_entity_poly.pdbx_seq_one_letter_code
_entity_poly.pdbx_strand_id
1 'polypeptide(L)'
;MLRRATSWGLSLGVSSSILMTSVFATASVEGLAPIVRAAEKMLSQEEAIKHAQKWVTIPEGYKLRSARMTNPEDDYYYSGRSYWNLTWEKNKVGSIYVTIDAVSGQLSRYSNYLDDERLGGTKNKLTEEQAMGAATQFLKKVTTEEERSRLSKPNEYAGQDDYYFRNQGEVVRFTRMVNEIPFLGNGFQIILDRSGEVISFHREWYDGKLPEATKVIEIAEAEKKWEEKASPSLVYKDLAGMTDNYQQGPGTYELVYGFQNEDPQLVEATTGEVINLFGKAASEKTIKPLGDTISKETPEKRLITKEEAQKLAEQYVKKLPGNYRFDGSSGGGSSSGPGGISERHWSFDFMPQNGGKKSDEVEVDINDRGELVGYQVNPNGAFEETPKKMIITWEQAEESATKLVKSLLDDQLGEIYLIEEEPSKETLQSYADNGEHYNIQFGMLVNGIPVEDKNFRVEVNPETGVAESLNKRSRLERQLLPKAKVQHIEQQKAKAVIKEQQKFQLAYHQPVPEWKSAKQSEPFLVYRYVGDNGIVKADTGEWYSFVEAQKKQAPSDIDEHPQQAELEFALRRGWMTVIDGQLGPEKEVTRGEMAMIMAQMADEREFRYLRPSFDSDEERFIHDFADVPSSHPSYAAIQKNVEYKLISKSGKNFEPDRMITRAEVADMVARLLGYNNLLDKPELFKSPYQDLQPQHIPAATLLSAHDLFKGKSATSFEPDATVTRAQIAELLKMIYDQQQ
;
A
#
# COMPACT_ATOMS: atom_id res chain seq x y z
N MET A 1 14.77 -40.02 38.21
CA MET A 1 15.14 -41.43 38.47
C MET A 1 14.68 -42.28 37.29
N LEU A 2 15.57 -43.17 36.84
CA LEU A 2 15.36 -44.36 35.99
C LEU A 2 14.90 -44.19 34.52
N ARG A 3 15.92 -44.30 33.65
CA ARG A 3 15.87 -44.87 32.29
C ARG A 3 15.32 -46.31 32.33
N ARG A 4 14.65 -46.76 31.24
CA ARG A 4 14.87 -48.08 30.62
C ARG A 4 14.30 -48.17 29.19
N ALA A 5 14.81 -49.15 28.46
CA ALA A 5 15.01 -49.19 27.02
C ALA A 5 14.03 -50.10 26.24
N THR A 6 13.98 -49.86 24.92
CA THR A 6 13.86 -50.81 23.77
C THR A 6 12.70 -51.81 23.69
N SER A 7 11.99 -51.82 22.55
CA SER A 7 12.07 -52.92 21.57
C SER A 7 11.49 -52.50 20.21
N TRP A 8 12.16 -52.91 19.13
CA TRP A 8 11.69 -52.88 17.75
C TRP A 8 11.04 -54.24 17.44
N GLY A 9 9.84 -54.22 16.88
CA GLY A 9 9.16 -55.41 16.35
C GLY A 9 8.87 -55.22 14.87
N LEU A 10 9.64 -55.91 14.02
CA LEU A 10 9.33 -56.16 12.61
C LEU A 10 8.13 -57.12 12.53
N SER A 11 7.07 -56.74 11.81
CA SER A 11 6.10 -57.69 11.28
C SER A 11 6.06 -57.60 9.77
N LEU A 12 6.40 -58.73 9.14
CA LEU A 12 6.24 -59.01 7.73
C LEU A 12 4.75 -59.21 7.44
N GLY A 13 4.19 -58.37 6.56
CA GLY A 13 2.82 -58.45 6.05
C GLY A 13 2.81 -58.76 4.56
N VAL A 14 2.18 -59.87 4.22
CA VAL A 14 2.18 -60.58 2.93
C VAL A 14 1.56 -59.76 1.79
N SER A 15 2.20 -59.82 0.63
CA SER A 15 1.73 -59.26 -0.64
C SER A 15 0.56 -60.07 -1.18
N SER A 16 -0.59 -59.41 -1.44
CA SER A 16 -1.69 -59.97 -2.23
C SER A 16 -2.03 -59.01 -3.36
N SER A 17 -1.62 -59.41 -4.57
CA SER A 17 -1.97 -58.77 -5.83
C SER A 17 -3.41 -59.15 -6.20
N ILE A 18 -4.32 -58.19 -6.20
CA ILE A 18 -5.65 -58.35 -6.80
C ILE A 18 -5.67 -57.58 -8.12
N LEU A 19 -5.56 -58.32 -9.21
CA LEU A 19 -5.98 -57.89 -10.54
C LEU A 19 -7.52 -57.90 -10.57
N MET A 20 -8.14 -56.73 -10.57
CA MET A 20 -9.52 -56.58 -11.03
C MET A 20 -9.53 -55.77 -12.32
N THR A 21 -9.68 -56.50 -13.42
CA THR A 21 -10.21 -55.99 -14.69
C THR A 21 -11.69 -55.70 -14.52
N SER A 22 -12.10 -54.44 -14.66
CA SER A 22 -13.50 -54.08 -14.93
C SER A 22 -13.58 -53.26 -16.22
N VAL A 23 -14.24 -53.89 -17.18
CA VAL A 23 -14.75 -53.32 -18.42
C VAL A 23 -15.78 -52.25 -18.07
N PHE A 24 -15.62 -51.03 -18.57
CA PHE A 24 -16.73 -50.09 -18.69
C PHE A 24 -16.92 -49.69 -20.15
N ALA A 25 -18.20 -49.73 -20.52
CA ALA A 25 -18.74 -49.53 -21.85
C ALA A 25 -18.51 -48.11 -22.37
N THR A 26 -18.39 -48.03 -23.68
CA THR A 26 -18.36 -46.80 -24.48
C THR A 26 -19.66 -46.01 -24.31
N ALA A 27 -19.59 -44.91 -23.58
CA ALA A 27 -20.50 -43.78 -23.75
C ALA A 27 -19.69 -42.64 -24.38
N SER A 28 -20.08 -42.23 -25.58
CA SER A 28 -19.54 -41.10 -26.31
C SER A 28 -19.76 -39.81 -25.54
N VAL A 29 -18.71 -39.33 -24.87
CA VAL A 29 -18.58 -37.95 -24.42
C VAL A 29 -17.56 -37.30 -25.36
N GLU A 30 -18.06 -36.50 -26.31
CA GLU A 30 -17.23 -35.47 -26.94
C GLU A 30 -16.91 -34.44 -25.86
N GLY A 31 -15.74 -34.59 -25.23
CA GLY A 31 -15.29 -33.72 -24.16
C GLY A 31 -13.81 -33.86 -23.94
N LEU A 32 -13.09 -32.76 -24.19
CA LEU A 32 -11.78 -32.43 -23.63
C LEU A 32 -10.65 -33.41 -23.99
N ALA A 33 -10.01 -33.17 -25.14
CA ALA A 33 -8.62 -33.57 -25.28
C ALA A 33 -7.80 -32.78 -24.24
N PRO A 34 -7.09 -33.43 -23.30
CA PRO A 34 -6.09 -32.74 -22.52
C PRO A 34 -5.03 -32.22 -23.50
N ILE A 35 -4.68 -30.94 -23.40
CA ILE A 35 -3.47 -30.44 -24.03
C ILE A 35 -2.32 -31.15 -23.32
N VAL A 36 -1.87 -32.27 -23.89
CA VAL A 36 -0.59 -32.87 -23.52
C VAL A 36 0.47 -31.90 -24.02
N ARG A 37 0.86 -30.92 -23.19
CA ARG A 37 2.16 -30.29 -23.35
C ARG A 37 3.17 -31.42 -23.15
N ALA A 38 3.90 -31.77 -24.21
CA ALA A 38 5.11 -32.58 -24.05
C ALA A 38 5.94 -31.94 -22.93
N ALA A 39 6.47 -32.73 -22.00
CA ALA A 39 7.31 -32.21 -20.93
C ALA A 39 8.57 -31.61 -21.58
N GLU A 40 8.54 -30.31 -21.86
CA GLU A 40 9.69 -29.58 -22.38
C GLU A 40 10.81 -29.67 -21.35
N LYS A 41 12.03 -29.92 -21.82
CA LYS A 41 13.19 -30.06 -20.95
C LYS A 41 13.44 -28.72 -20.25
N MET A 42 13.20 -28.67 -18.94
CA MET A 42 13.49 -27.52 -18.12
C MET A 42 15.00 -27.40 -17.82
N LEU A 43 15.45 -26.17 -17.61
CA LEU A 43 16.79 -25.84 -17.15
C LEU A 43 17.03 -26.42 -15.76
N SER A 44 18.22 -26.97 -15.56
CA SER A 44 18.76 -27.27 -14.24
C SER A 44 19.05 -25.98 -13.47
N GLN A 45 19.21 -26.10 -12.14
CA GLN A 45 19.61 -25.00 -11.27
C GLN A 45 20.92 -24.32 -11.75
N GLU A 46 21.91 -25.11 -12.16
CA GLU A 46 23.21 -24.59 -12.63
C GLU A 46 23.08 -23.83 -13.95
N GLU A 47 22.24 -24.33 -14.87
CA GLU A 47 21.93 -23.63 -16.12
C GLU A 47 21.19 -22.32 -15.84
N ALA A 48 20.20 -22.32 -14.95
CA ALA A 48 19.46 -21.11 -14.56
C ALA A 48 20.38 -20.04 -13.95
N ILE A 49 21.34 -20.43 -13.08
CA ILE A 49 22.34 -19.52 -12.52
C ILE A 49 23.20 -18.90 -13.63
N LYS A 50 23.65 -19.71 -14.60
CA LYS A 50 24.43 -19.22 -15.74
C LYS A 50 23.62 -18.25 -16.60
N HIS A 51 22.33 -18.52 -16.82
CA HIS A 51 21.43 -17.61 -17.53
C HIS A 51 21.27 -16.30 -16.76
N ALA A 52 21.05 -16.32 -15.45
CA ALA A 52 20.97 -15.10 -14.65
C ALA A 52 22.26 -14.25 -14.76
N GLN A 53 23.43 -14.86 -14.57
CA GLN A 53 24.73 -14.17 -14.65
C GLN A 53 25.07 -13.67 -16.07
N LYS A 54 24.47 -14.25 -17.10
CA LYS A 54 24.56 -13.75 -18.49
C LYS A 54 23.79 -12.44 -18.65
N TRP A 55 22.59 -12.37 -18.08
CA TRP A 55 21.68 -11.24 -18.30
C TRP A 55 21.96 -10.06 -17.37
N VAL A 56 22.28 -10.32 -16.11
CA VAL A 56 22.49 -9.29 -15.08
C VAL A 56 23.87 -9.41 -14.44
N THR A 57 24.42 -8.26 -14.06
CA THR A 57 25.70 -8.22 -13.35
C THR A 57 25.46 -8.47 -11.86
N ILE A 58 26.18 -9.43 -11.27
CA ILE A 58 26.17 -9.66 -9.83
C ILE A 58 27.42 -8.97 -9.24
N PRO A 59 27.28 -7.89 -8.46
CA PRO A 59 28.42 -7.15 -7.92
C PRO A 59 29.28 -7.98 -6.95
N GLU A 60 30.53 -7.55 -6.77
CA GLU A 60 31.43 -8.18 -5.80
C GLU A 60 30.86 -8.11 -4.37
N GLY A 61 31.04 -9.21 -3.62
CA GLY A 61 30.54 -9.35 -2.24
C GLY A 61 29.15 -9.98 -2.12
N TYR A 62 28.37 -10.09 -3.21
CA TYR A 62 27.10 -10.80 -3.22
C TYR A 62 27.32 -12.31 -3.34
N LYS A 63 26.63 -13.10 -2.50
CA LYS A 63 26.67 -14.57 -2.50
C LYS A 63 25.28 -15.12 -2.80
N LEU A 64 25.21 -16.20 -3.58
CA LEU A 64 23.95 -16.88 -3.85
C LEU A 64 23.41 -17.47 -2.54
N ARG A 65 22.24 -17.00 -2.11
CA ARG A 65 21.51 -17.51 -0.94
C ARG A 65 20.56 -18.63 -1.32
N SER A 66 19.82 -18.47 -2.40
CA SER A 66 18.81 -19.45 -2.82
C SER A 66 18.62 -19.49 -4.31
N ALA A 67 18.30 -20.69 -4.80
CA ALA A 67 17.84 -20.96 -6.15
C ALA A 67 16.67 -21.94 -6.03
N ARG A 68 15.45 -21.46 -6.29
CA ARG A 68 14.22 -22.25 -6.10
C ARG A 68 13.41 -22.21 -7.38
N MET A 69 12.99 -23.37 -7.86
CA MET A 69 12.04 -23.43 -8.95
C MET A 69 10.63 -23.29 -8.38
N THR A 70 9.79 -22.47 -8.99
CA THR A 70 8.37 -22.42 -8.67
C THR A 70 7.66 -23.62 -9.26
N ASN A 71 6.81 -24.22 -8.42
CA ASN A 71 5.85 -25.21 -8.87
C ASN A 71 4.71 -24.45 -9.56
N PRO A 72 4.39 -24.75 -10.84
CA PRO A 72 3.29 -24.11 -11.56
C PRO A 72 1.93 -24.24 -10.86
N GLU A 73 1.78 -25.22 -9.96
CA GLU A 73 0.57 -25.45 -9.16
C GLU A 73 0.54 -24.63 -7.85
N ASP A 74 1.69 -24.13 -7.36
CA ASP A 74 1.79 -23.44 -6.06
C ASP A 74 1.92 -21.91 -6.19
N ASP A 75 2.13 -21.36 -7.39
CA ASP A 75 2.43 -19.93 -7.56
C ASP A 75 1.34 -19.17 -8.34
N TYR A 76 0.49 -18.49 -7.58
CA TYR A 76 -0.63 -17.66 -8.03
C TYR A 76 -0.20 -16.53 -8.99
N TYR A 77 1.04 -16.07 -8.93
CA TYR A 77 1.52 -14.93 -9.73
C TYR A 77 2.03 -15.32 -11.12
N TYR A 78 2.20 -16.62 -11.39
CA TYR A 78 2.89 -17.12 -12.56
C TYR A 78 2.03 -18.15 -13.28
N SER A 79 1.18 -17.65 -14.18
CA SER A 79 0.30 -18.44 -15.03
C SER A 79 0.99 -19.62 -15.71
N GLY A 80 0.81 -20.83 -15.16
CA GLY A 80 1.13 -22.10 -15.80
C GLY A 80 2.56 -22.26 -16.33
N ARG A 81 3.53 -21.51 -15.75
CA ARG A 81 4.95 -21.49 -16.13
C ARG A 81 5.82 -21.81 -14.93
N SER A 82 6.86 -22.60 -15.16
CA SER A 82 7.91 -22.84 -14.17
C SER A 82 8.98 -21.75 -14.29
N TYR A 83 9.37 -21.15 -13.17
CA TYR A 83 10.44 -20.17 -13.12
C TYR A 83 11.50 -20.58 -12.10
N TRP A 84 12.75 -20.22 -12.36
CA TRP A 84 13.83 -20.24 -11.37
C TRP A 84 13.93 -18.88 -10.70
N ASN A 85 13.64 -18.85 -9.39
CA ASN A 85 13.80 -17.68 -8.53
C ASN A 85 15.13 -17.77 -7.80
N LEU A 86 16.03 -16.84 -8.12
CA LEU A 86 17.41 -16.80 -7.66
C LEU A 86 17.62 -15.55 -6.80
N THR A 87 18.23 -15.73 -5.63
CA THR A 87 18.49 -14.64 -4.69
C THR A 87 19.96 -14.59 -4.31
N TRP A 88 20.59 -13.44 -4.51
CA TRP A 88 21.92 -13.13 -4.01
C TRP A 88 21.83 -12.11 -2.89
N GLU A 89 22.70 -12.23 -1.90
CA GLU A 89 22.76 -11.31 -0.77
C GLU A 89 24.16 -10.87 -0.45
N LYS A 90 24.26 -9.63 0.03
CA LYS A 90 25.47 -9.04 0.60
C LYS A 90 25.20 -8.71 2.07
N ASN A 91 25.46 -9.68 2.96
CA ASN A 91 25.15 -9.58 4.39
C ASN A 91 23.69 -9.10 4.62
N LYS A 92 23.42 -8.29 5.65
CA LYS A 92 22.08 -7.69 5.91
C LYS A 92 21.81 -6.40 5.11
N VAL A 93 22.64 -6.09 4.11
CA VAL A 93 22.77 -4.75 3.50
C VAL A 93 22.24 -4.70 2.07
N GLY A 94 21.97 -5.85 1.42
CA GLY A 94 21.38 -5.81 0.08
C GLY A 94 21.04 -7.17 -0.50
N SER A 95 20.05 -7.18 -1.39
CA SER A 95 19.53 -8.39 -2.03
C SER A 95 19.28 -8.17 -3.51
N ILE A 96 19.69 -9.13 -4.35
CA ILE A 96 19.40 -9.16 -5.78
C ILE A 96 18.50 -10.36 -6.04
N TYR A 97 17.37 -10.10 -6.70
CA TYR A 97 16.39 -11.11 -7.11
C TYR A 97 16.42 -11.22 -8.64
N VAL A 98 16.53 -12.45 -9.14
CA VAL A 98 16.49 -12.74 -10.57
C VAL A 98 15.54 -13.90 -10.81
N THR A 99 14.58 -13.72 -11.71
CA THR A 99 13.63 -14.75 -12.13
C THR A 99 13.88 -15.12 -13.58
N ILE A 100 14.18 -16.39 -13.82
CA ILE A 100 14.48 -16.96 -15.15
C ILE A 100 13.37 -17.92 -15.54
N ASP A 101 12.84 -17.81 -16.75
CA ASP A 101 11.91 -18.79 -17.30
C ASP A 101 12.60 -20.16 -17.41
N ALA A 102 12.01 -21.19 -16.78
CA ALA A 102 12.68 -22.47 -16.62
C ALA A 102 12.77 -23.29 -17.91
N VAL A 103 12.10 -22.89 -18.99
CA VAL A 103 12.14 -23.59 -20.28
C VAL A 103 13.05 -22.85 -21.27
N SER A 104 12.78 -21.57 -21.48
CA SER A 104 13.46 -20.73 -22.47
C SER A 104 14.77 -20.11 -21.96
N GLY A 105 14.94 -20.01 -20.64
CA GLY A 105 16.08 -19.31 -20.04
C GLY A 105 16.07 -17.79 -20.23
N GLN A 106 14.93 -17.21 -20.63
CA GLN A 106 14.74 -15.78 -20.73
C GLN A 106 14.68 -15.13 -19.34
N LEU A 107 15.16 -13.88 -19.26
CA LEU A 107 14.96 -13.06 -18.07
C LEU A 107 13.47 -12.65 -17.99
N SER A 108 12.83 -13.00 -16.88
CA SER A 108 11.44 -12.66 -16.57
C SER A 108 11.37 -11.46 -15.64
N ARG A 109 12.05 -11.53 -14.49
CA ARG A 109 12.17 -10.43 -13.54
C ARG A 109 13.59 -10.24 -13.06
N TYR A 110 13.93 -9.01 -12.74
CA TYR A 110 15.16 -8.65 -12.04
C TYR A 110 14.86 -7.50 -11.09
N SER A 111 15.40 -7.56 -9.88
CA SER A 111 15.38 -6.46 -8.93
C SER A 111 16.68 -6.45 -8.15
N ASN A 112 17.28 -5.27 -8.02
CA ASN A 112 18.43 -5.00 -7.19
C ASN A 112 18.03 -4.07 -6.05
N TYR A 113 17.78 -4.66 -4.88
CA TYR A 113 17.50 -3.92 -3.66
C TYR A 113 18.84 -3.55 -3.02
N LEU A 114 19.31 -2.35 -3.34
CA LEU A 114 20.49 -1.75 -2.74
C LEU A 114 20.06 -1.00 -1.47
N ASP A 115 20.86 -1.04 -0.41
CA ASP A 115 20.74 -0.04 0.66
C ASP A 115 20.89 1.37 0.05
N ASP A 116 20.24 2.35 0.67
CA ASP A 116 20.13 3.76 0.22
C ASP A 116 21.48 4.37 -0.24
N GLU A 117 22.62 3.83 0.23
CA GLU A 117 24.00 4.21 -0.10
C GLU A 117 24.33 4.25 -1.60
N ARG A 118 23.67 3.42 -2.44
CA ARG A 118 23.95 3.38 -3.90
C ARG A 118 23.00 4.19 -4.76
N LEU A 119 21.92 4.75 -4.21
CA LEU A 119 21.10 5.72 -4.95
C LEU A 119 21.85 7.04 -5.23
N GLY A 120 23.10 7.15 -4.76
CA GLY A 120 24.13 7.98 -5.37
C GLY A 120 23.86 9.47 -5.18
N GLY A 121 24.69 10.09 -4.36
CA GLY A 121 24.94 11.54 -4.40
C GLY A 121 25.63 11.96 -5.71
N THR A 122 25.15 11.50 -6.86
CA THR A 122 25.52 12.08 -8.14
C THR A 122 24.79 13.40 -8.26
N LYS A 123 25.55 14.49 -8.36
CA LYS A 123 25.02 15.85 -8.54
C LYS A 123 24.09 16.03 -9.75
N ASN A 124 24.02 15.05 -10.65
CA ASN A 124 23.24 15.13 -11.88
C ASN A 124 22.09 14.12 -11.86
N LYS A 125 20.88 14.63 -12.01
CA LYS A 125 19.66 13.87 -12.25
C LYS A 125 19.73 13.19 -13.62
N LEU A 126 19.34 11.91 -13.71
CA LEU A 126 19.17 11.19 -14.98
C LEU A 126 18.05 11.87 -15.78
N THR A 127 18.33 12.28 -17.02
CA THR A 127 17.28 12.84 -17.90
C THR A 127 16.43 11.72 -18.50
N GLU A 128 15.20 12.04 -18.88
CA GLU A 128 14.28 11.08 -19.54
C GLU A 128 14.90 10.46 -20.79
N GLU A 129 15.59 11.25 -21.63
CA GLU A 129 16.25 10.75 -22.83
C GLU A 129 17.40 9.77 -22.50
N GLN A 130 18.18 10.06 -21.45
CA GLN A 130 19.22 9.14 -20.98
C GLN A 130 18.63 7.85 -20.43
N ALA A 131 17.53 7.93 -19.66
CA ALA A 131 16.81 6.77 -19.14
C ALA A 131 16.28 5.89 -20.28
N MET A 132 15.61 6.48 -21.27
CA MET A 132 15.12 5.78 -22.47
C MET A 132 16.26 5.12 -23.25
N GLY A 133 17.40 5.80 -23.39
CA GLY A 133 18.59 5.28 -24.05
C GLY A 133 19.17 4.06 -23.34
N ALA A 134 19.38 4.16 -22.02
CA ALA A 134 19.92 3.07 -21.20
C ALA A 134 18.95 1.87 -21.14
N ALA A 135 17.65 2.11 -20.97
CA ALA A 135 16.61 1.08 -21.01
C ALA A 135 16.61 0.33 -22.35
N THR A 136 16.71 1.06 -23.46
CA THR A 136 16.76 0.47 -24.81
C THR A 136 18.00 -0.41 -25.00
N GLN A 137 19.16 0.00 -24.47
CA GLN A 137 20.38 -0.80 -24.51
C GLN A 137 20.25 -2.09 -23.69
N PHE A 138 19.70 -1.99 -22.47
CA PHE A 138 19.44 -3.16 -21.65
C PHE A 138 18.46 -4.12 -22.33
N LEU A 139 17.39 -3.60 -22.93
CA LEU A 139 16.40 -4.41 -23.64
C LEU A 139 17.03 -5.16 -24.81
N LYS A 140 17.92 -4.52 -25.58
CA LYS A 140 18.69 -5.17 -26.66
C LYS A 140 19.51 -6.38 -26.18
N LYS A 141 20.01 -6.34 -24.94
CA LYS A 141 20.78 -7.44 -24.33
C LYS A 141 19.90 -8.62 -23.94
N VAL A 142 18.69 -8.38 -23.40
CA VAL A 142 17.85 -9.42 -22.78
C VAL A 142 16.71 -9.94 -23.65
N THR A 143 16.57 -9.42 -24.88
CA THR A 143 15.54 -9.82 -25.84
C THR A 143 16.12 -10.16 -27.22
N THR A 144 15.32 -10.76 -28.09
CA THR A 144 15.63 -10.96 -29.51
C THR A 144 15.21 -9.76 -30.37
N GLU A 145 15.73 -9.67 -31.59
CA GLU A 145 15.33 -8.62 -32.54
C GLU A 145 13.85 -8.77 -32.96
N GLU A 146 13.36 -10.00 -33.11
CA GLU A 146 11.96 -10.27 -33.43
C GLU A 146 11.02 -9.73 -32.32
N GLU A 147 11.32 -10.02 -31.06
CA GLU A 147 10.54 -9.49 -29.92
C GLU A 147 10.54 -7.95 -29.93
N ARG A 148 11.71 -7.33 -30.13
CA ARG A 148 11.84 -5.87 -30.14
C ARG A 148 11.12 -5.20 -31.31
N SER A 149 11.06 -5.85 -32.47
CA SER A 149 10.36 -5.32 -33.64
C SER A 149 8.84 -5.17 -33.42
N ARG A 150 8.31 -5.83 -32.38
CA ARG A 150 6.89 -5.81 -31.98
C ARG A 150 6.67 -4.92 -30.75
N LEU A 151 7.50 -3.92 -30.52
CA LEU A 151 7.36 -3.00 -29.40
C LEU A 151 7.07 -1.57 -29.85
N SER A 152 6.33 -0.85 -29.03
CA SER A 152 6.15 0.59 -29.12
C SER A 152 7.47 1.33 -28.95
N LYS A 153 7.47 2.63 -29.22
CA LYS A 153 8.54 3.50 -28.71
C LYS A 153 8.53 3.46 -27.18
N PRO A 154 9.69 3.70 -26.53
CA PRO A 154 9.72 3.79 -25.08
C PRO A 154 8.76 4.87 -24.59
N ASN A 155 7.96 4.56 -23.56
CA ASN A 155 6.96 5.45 -22.95
C ASN A 155 5.88 6.00 -23.90
N GLU A 156 5.67 5.37 -25.07
CA GLU A 156 4.59 5.78 -26.00
C GLU A 156 3.20 5.64 -25.39
N TYR A 157 3.00 4.64 -24.53
CA TYR A 157 1.77 4.40 -23.79
C TYR A 157 2.04 4.54 -22.29
N ALA A 158 1.27 5.37 -21.61
CA ALA A 158 1.36 5.54 -20.17
C ALA A 158 1.00 4.22 -19.45
N GLY A 159 1.75 3.89 -18.38
CA GLY A 159 1.42 2.76 -17.52
C GLY A 159 0.18 3.03 -16.68
N GLN A 160 -0.66 2.01 -16.49
CA GLN A 160 -1.83 2.10 -15.60
C GLN A 160 -1.41 2.06 -14.11
N ASP A 161 -0.28 1.40 -13.77
CA ASP A 161 0.15 1.08 -12.40
C ASP A 161 1.56 1.59 -12.02
N ASP A 162 1.98 2.75 -12.52
CA ASP A 162 3.33 3.31 -12.25
C ASP A 162 3.61 3.68 -10.78
N TYR A 163 2.59 3.57 -9.96
CA TYR A 163 2.51 4.18 -8.66
C TYR A 163 3.48 3.62 -7.61
N TYR A 164 3.68 2.31 -7.56
CA TYR A 164 4.42 1.66 -6.46
C TYR A 164 5.94 1.66 -6.60
N PHE A 165 6.47 2.14 -7.72
CA PHE A 165 7.85 1.83 -8.13
C PHE A 165 8.77 3.04 -8.30
N ARG A 166 8.26 4.27 -8.26
CA ARG A 166 9.04 5.47 -8.66
C ARG A 166 9.96 6.05 -7.58
N ASN A 167 9.76 5.72 -6.30
CA ASN A 167 10.76 5.96 -5.25
C ASN A 167 12.08 5.19 -5.46
N GLN A 168 12.12 4.27 -6.44
CA GLN A 168 13.31 3.49 -6.78
C GLN A 168 14.07 4.06 -8.00
N GLY A 169 13.45 4.86 -8.88
CA GLY A 169 14.13 5.39 -10.07
C GLY A 169 13.24 5.82 -11.24
N GLU A 170 13.85 6.12 -12.40
CA GLU A 170 13.19 6.49 -13.66
C GLU A 170 12.58 5.27 -14.36
N VAL A 171 11.30 5.34 -14.74
CA VAL A 171 10.56 4.21 -15.34
C VAL A 171 10.49 4.35 -16.86
N VAL A 172 10.87 3.28 -17.56
CA VAL A 172 10.75 3.17 -19.02
C VAL A 172 9.95 1.92 -19.40
N ARG A 173 8.91 2.10 -20.22
CA ARG A 173 7.99 1.05 -20.67
C ARG A 173 8.05 0.84 -22.17
N PHE A 174 7.87 -0.40 -22.59
CA PHE A 174 7.73 -0.81 -23.98
C PHE A 174 6.50 -1.69 -24.12
N THR A 175 5.49 -1.23 -24.84
CA THR A 175 4.22 -1.94 -25.02
C THR A 175 4.31 -2.86 -26.24
N ARG A 176 3.79 -4.07 -26.14
CA ARG A 176 3.70 -5.00 -27.26
C ARG A 176 2.71 -4.51 -28.30
N MET A 177 3.15 -4.50 -29.55
CA MET A 177 2.38 -4.15 -30.73
C MET A 177 2.13 -5.40 -31.57
N VAL A 178 0.87 -5.63 -31.94
CA VAL A 178 0.48 -6.74 -32.82
C VAL A 178 -0.34 -6.16 -33.97
N ASN A 179 0.22 -6.17 -35.18
CA ASN A 179 -0.38 -5.52 -36.35
C ASN A 179 -0.78 -4.07 -36.07
N GLU A 180 0.12 -3.29 -35.48
CA GLU A 180 -0.08 -1.88 -35.07
C GLU A 180 -1.12 -1.67 -33.94
N ILE A 181 -1.68 -2.73 -33.36
CA ILE A 181 -2.61 -2.66 -32.23
C ILE A 181 -1.81 -2.82 -30.92
N PRO A 182 -1.92 -1.88 -29.96
CA PRO A 182 -1.23 -1.99 -28.67
C PRO A 182 -1.91 -3.01 -27.76
N PHE A 183 -1.09 -3.76 -27.02
CA PHE A 183 -1.51 -4.59 -25.90
C PHE A 183 -1.02 -3.94 -24.61
N LEU A 184 -1.83 -3.03 -24.05
CA LEU A 184 -1.41 -2.06 -23.02
C LEU A 184 -0.82 -2.67 -21.74
N GLY A 185 -1.28 -3.87 -21.36
CA GLY A 185 -0.76 -4.63 -20.22
C GLY A 185 0.33 -5.65 -20.58
N ASN A 186 0.86 -5.63 -21.80
CA ASN A 186 1.82 -6.62 -22.28
C ASN A 186 3.06 -5.93 -22.85
N GLY A 187 4.25 -6.33 -22.41
CA GLY A 187 5.52 -5.77 -22.83
C GLY A 187 6.59 -5.81 -21.74
N PHE A 188 7.35 -4.73 -21.63
CA PHE A 188 8.49 -4.61 -20.72
C PHE A 188 8.42 -3.34 -19.90
N GLN A 189 8.80 -3.43 -18.63
CA GLN A 189 9.02 -2.29 -17.74
C GLN A 189 10.44 -2.37 -17.18
N ILE A 190 11.15 -1.25 -17.23
CA ILE A 190 12.53 -1.08 -16.74
C ILE A 190 12.55 0.10 -15.77
N ILE A 191 13.25 -0.04 -14.66
CA ILE A 191 13.50 1.05 -13.71
C ILE A 191 15.00 1.27 -13.62
N LEU A 192 15.42 2.53 -13.77
CA LEU A 192 16.81 2.96 -13.71
C LEU A 192 17.04 3.86 -12.51
N ASP A 193 18.14 3.65 -11.79
CA ASP A 193 18.55 4.59 -10.76
C ASP A 193 19.06 5.92 -11.36
N ARG A 194 19.43 6.86 -10.48
CA ARG A 194 19.94 8.18 -10.89
C ARG A 194 21.25 8.15 -11.67
N SER A 195 22.01 7.07 -11.59
CA SER A 195 23.23 6.87 -12.37
C SER A 195 22.96 6.31 -13.77
N GLY A 196 21.72 5.87 -14.03
CA GLY A 196 21.32 5.18 -15.25
C GLY A 196 21.58 3.67 -15.20
N GLU A 197 21.84 3.08 -14.02
CA GLU A 197 21.93 1.63 -13.86
C GLU A 197 20.52 1.04 -13.79
N VAL A 198 20.27 -0.06 -14.50
CA VAL A 198 19.01 -0.79 -14.37
C VAL A 198 18.97 -1.47 -13.01
N ILE A 199 17.97 -1.14 -12.20
CA ILE A 199 17.75 -1.73 -10.88
C ILE A 199 16.51 -2.63 -10.85
N SER A 200 15.62 -2.51 -11.82
CA SER A 200 14.46 -3.38 -11.95
C SER A 200 14.10 -3.62 -13.41
N PHE A 201 13.69 -4.84 -13.72
CA PHE A 201 13.14 -5.24 -15.01
C PHE A 201 11.98 -6.21 -14.79
N HIS A 202 10.87 -5.95 -15.47
CA HIS A 202 9.69 -6.81 -15.46
C HIS A 202 9.26 -7.10 -16.90
N ARG A 203 9.14 -8.38 -17.24
CA ARG A 203 8.57 -8.88 -18.50
C ARG A 203 7.15 -9.35 -18.23
N GLU A 204 6.18 -8.70 -18.86
CA GLU A 204 4.79 -9.14 -18.87
C GLU A 204 4.43 -9.60 -20.29
N TRP A 205 4.31 -10.91 -20.51
CA TRP A 205 4.16 -11.43 -21.87
C TRP A 205 3.15 -12.57 -21.94
N TYR A 206 2.15 -12.39 -22.81
CA TYR A 206 1.10 -13.39 -23.03
C TYR A 206 1.50 -14.30 -24.19
N ASP A 207 1.57 -15.59 -23.91
CA ASP A 207 2.04 -16.61 -24.85
C ASP A 207 0.92 -17.40 -25.53
N GLY A 208 -0.31 -17.20 -25.09
CA GLY A 208 -1.47 -17.82 -25.72
C GLY A 208 -1.79 -17.19 -27.08
N LYS A 209 -2.83 -17.73 -27.71
CA LYS A 209 -3.32 -17.25 -29.00
C LYS A 209 -4.01 -15.90 -28.81
N LEU A 210 -3.65 -14.92 -29.63
CA LEU A 210 -4.34 -13.63 -29.69
C LEU A 210 -5.48 -13.68 -30.71
N PRO A 211 -6.62 -13.02 -30.45
CA PRO A 211 -7.68 -12.88 -31.43
C PRO A 211 -7.24 -12.02 -32.63
N GLU A 212 -7.77 -12.37 -33.80
CA GLU A 212 -7.55 -11.61 -35.04
C GLU A 212 -8.48 -10.40 -35.10
N ALA A 213 -7.95 -9.27 -35.57
CA ALA A 213 -8.71 -8.03 -35.74
C ALA A 213 -9.53 -7.96 -37.05
N THR A 214 -9.90 -9.11 -37.63
CA THR A 214 -10.55 -9.18 -38.96
C THR A 214 -12.07 -8.99 -38.93
N LYS A 215 -12.69 -9.06 -37.75
CA LYS A 215 -14.16 -8.96 -37.57
C LYS A 215 -14.54 -7.94 -36.49
N VAL A 216 -13.90 -6.78 -36.50
CA VAL A 216 -14.22 -5.69 -35.57
C VAL A 216 -15.24 -4.72 -36.18
N ILE A 217 -16.05 -4.09 -35.34
CA ILE A 217 -16.97 -3.02 -35.74
C ILE A 217 -16.21 -1.75 -36.13
N GLU A 218 -16.85 -0.83 -36.83
CA GLU A 218 -16.23 0.44 -37.19
C GLU A 218 -15.96 1.31 -35.95
N ILE A 219 -14.81 1.99 -35.93
CA ILE A 219 -14.38 2.81 -34.77
C ILE A 219 -15.40 3.90 -34.41
N ALA A 220 -16.04 4.51 -35.41
CA ALA A 220 -17.08 5.51 -35.20
C ALA A 220 -18.36 4.93 -34.57
N GLU A 221 -18.70 3.67 -34.91
CA GLU A 221 -19.81 2.97 -34.26
C GLU A 221 -19.46 2.64 -32.81
N ALA A 222 -18.25 2.15 -32.56
CA ALA A 222 -17.76 1.87 -31.22
C ALA A 222 -17.75 3.13 -30.34
N GLU A 223 -17.28 4.26 -30.86
CA GLU A 223 -17.22 5.53 -30.11
C GLU A 223 -18.61 6.01 -29.73
N LYS A 224 -19.59 5.88 -30.63
CA LYS A 224 -20.99 6.19 -30.33
C LYS A 224 -21.54 5.31 -29.21
N LYS A 225 -21.29 4.00 -29.24
CA LYS A 225 -21.71 3.07 -28.17
C LYS A 225 -21.06 3.44 -26.83
N TRP A 226 -19.79 3.85 -26.87
CA TRP A 226 -19.10 4.36 -25.69
C TRP A 226 -19.76 5.64 -25.16
N GLU A 227 -20.07 6.63 -26.00
CA GLU A 227 -20.74 7.87 -25.55
C GLU A 227 -22.08 7.61 -24.88
N GLU A 228 -22.87 6.68 -25.43
CA GLU A 228 -24.19 6.32 -24.94
C GLU A 228 -24.16 5.61 -23.58
N LYS A 229 -23.18 4.72 -23.34
CA LYS A 229 -23.20 3.81 -22.18
C LYS A 229 -22.05 3.96 -21.21
N ALA A 230 -20.92 4.52 -21.62
CA ALA A 230 -19.80 4.73 -20.72
C ALA A 230 -20.20 5.73 -19.63
N SER A 231 -19.82 5.40 -18.39
CA SER A 231 -20.28 6.10 -17.19
C SER A 231 -19.15 6.17 -16.18
N PRO A 232 -18.28 7.21 -16.23
CA PRO A 232 -17.28 7.40 -15.19
C PRO A 232 -17.98 7.74 -13.86
N SER A 233 -17.57 7.05 -12.80
CA SER A 233 -18.10 7.28 -11.46
C SER A 233 -17.65 8.62 -10.87
N LEU A 234 -18.57 9.27 -10.16
CA LEU A 234 -18.26 10.39 -9.27
C LEU A 234 -17.81 9.80 -7.93
N VAL A 235 -16.57 10.03 -7.52
CA VAL A 235 -15.99 9.47 -6.30
C VAL A 235 -15.08 10.47 -5.60
N TYR A 236 -14.92 10.33 -4.30
CA TYR A 236 -13.83 10.95 -3.56
C TYR A 236 -12.58 10.08 -3.69
N LYS A 237 -11.45 10.69 -4.07
CA LYS A 237 -10.20 9.98 -4.35
C LYS A 237 -9.00 10.66 -3.69
N ASP A 238 -8.07 9.87 -3.15
CA ASP A 238 -6.81 10.37 -2.59
C ASP A 238 -5.80 10.68 -3.70
N LEU A 239 -5.84 11.90 -4.23
CA LEU A 239 -4.92 12.32 -5.30
C LEU A 239 -3.47 12.47 -4.82
N ALA A 240 -3.27 12.80 -3.54
CA ALA A 240 -1.95 12.91 -2.95
C ALA A 240 -1.32 11.52 -2.85
N GLY A 241 -2.10 10.53 -2.41
CA GLY A 241 -1.84 9.12 -2.59
C GLY A 241 -1.33 8.89 -4.00
N MET A 242 -2.16 8.99 -5.03
CA MET A 242 -1.83 8.59 -6.42
C MET A 242 -0.58 9.20 -7.06
N THR A 243 -0.08 10.31 -6.53
CA THR A 243 1.08 11.01 -7.09
C THR A 243 2.40 10.65 -6.42
N ASP A 244 2.42 9.70 -5.47
CA ASP A 244 3.56 9.35 -4.61
C ASP A 244 3.83 10.42 -3.53
N ASN A 245 2.81 11.23 -3.22
CA ASN A 245 2.86 12.23 -2.15
C ASN A 245 2.58 11.62 -0.76
N TYR A 246 2.68 10.30 -0.61
CA TYR A 246 2.38 9.60 0.65
C TYR A 246 3.11 10.22 1.83
N GLN A 247 4.34 10.67 1.60
CA GLN A 247 5.21 11.25 2.62
C GLN A 247 4.74 12.61 3.17
N GLN A 248 3.75 13.27 2.56
CA GLN A 248 3.32 14.62 2.92
C GLN A 248 2.14 14.70 3.90
N GLY A 249 1.84 13.58 4.58
CA GLY A 249 0.74 13.47 5.53
C GLY A 249 -0.53 12.94 4.89
N PRO A 250 -1.64 12.88 5.64
CA PRO A 250 -2.89 12.33 5.14
C PRO A 250 -3.42 13.24 4.03
N GLY A 251 -3.27 12.81 2.78
CA GLY A 251 -3.87 13.46 1.61
C GLY A 251 -5.34 13.81 1.84
N THR A 252 -5.77 14.97 1.32
CA THR A 252 -7.19 15.30 1.30
C THR A 252 -7.83 14.57 0.12
N TYR A 253 -8.87 13.80 0.40
CA TYR A 253 -9.72 13.25 -0.66
C TYR A 253 -10.32 14.38 -1.49
N GLU A 254 -10.17 14.31 -2.81
CA GLU A 254 -10.77 15.27 -3.75
C GLU A 254 -11.91 14.60 -4.52
N LEU A 255 -12.94 15.38 -4.87
CA LEU A 255 -14.07 14.90 -5.64
C LEU A 255 -13.72 14.88 -7.13
N VAL A 256 -13.86 13.72 -7.78
CA VAL A 256 -13.39 13.47 -9.15
C VAL A 256 -14.35 12.59 -9.96
N TYR A 257 -14.25 12.68 -11.28
CA TYR A 257 -14.85 11.73 -12.21
C TYR A 257 -13.78 10.81 -12.79
N GLY A 258 -13.88 9.50 -12.54
CA GLY A 258 -12.97 8.49 -13.07
C GLY A 258 -13.66 7.12 -13.22
N PHE A 259 -13.15 6.29 -14.12
CA PHE A 259 -13.67 4.93 -14.29
C PHE A 259 -13.13 4.01 -13.20
N GLN A 260 -14.04 3.41 -12.43
CA GLN A 260 -13.76 2.30 -11.53
C GLN A 260 -13.67 0.98 -12.33
N ASN A 261 -13.12 -0.08 -11.75
CA ASN A 261 -12.91 -1.35 -12.46
C ASN A 261 -14.20 -1.95 -13.04
N GLU A 262 -15.33 -1.73 -12.38
CA GLU A 262 -16.63 -2.24 -12.79
C GLU A 262 -17.45 -1.29 -13.67
N ASP A 263 -16.97 -0.05 -13.88
CA ASP A 263 -17.69 0.92 -14.67
C ASP A 263 -17.70 0.51 -16.16
N PRO A 264 -18.81 0.76 -16.89
CA PRO A 264 -18.82 0.61 -18.33
C PRO A 264 -17.84 1.62 -18.94
N GLN A 265 -16.77 1.10 -19.55
CA GLN A 265 -15.66 1.95 -20.01
C GLN A 265 -14.94 1.45 -21.27
N LEU A 266 -15.10 0.18 -21.63
CA LEU A 266 -14.54 -0.42 -22.84
C LEU A 266 -15.67 -0.82 -23.79
N VAL A 267 -15.41 -0.82 -25.08
CA VAL A 267 -16.33 -1.38 -26.09
C VAL A 267 -15.70 -2.64 -26.67
N GLU A 268 -16.31 -3.80 -26.47
CA GLU A 268 -15.82 -5.04 -27.07
C GLU A 268 -15.90 -4.94 -28.59
N ALA A 269 -14.78 -5.22 -29.27
CA ALA A 269 -14.60 -4.80 -30.65
C ALA A 269 -15.41 -5.61 -31.67
N THR A 270 -15.89 -6.82 -31.34
CA THR A 270 -16.61 -7.68 -32.30
C THR A 270 -18.14 -7.57 -32.19
N THR A 271 -18.65 -7.34 -30.99
CA THR A 271 -20.07 -7.25 -30.62
C THR A 271 -20.52 -5.79 -30.45
N GLY A 272 -19.59 -4.92 -30.07
CA GLY A 272 -19.88 -3.55 -29.64
C GLY A 272 -20.55 -3.47 -28.27
N GLU A 273 -20.57 -4.54 -27.50
CA GLU A 273 -21.05 -4.49 -26.12
C GLU A 273 -20.14 -3.59 -25.27
N VAL A 274 -20.73 -2.77 -24.40
CA VAL A 274 -19.98 -1.94 -23.47
C VAL A 274 -19.77 -2.72 -22.18
N ILE A 275 -18.51 -2.88 -21.82
CA ILE A 275 -18.04 -3.78 -20.78
C ILE A 275 -17.13 -3.04 -19.79
N ASN A 276 -16.91 -3.66 -18.65
CA ASN A 276 -15.97 -3.19 -17.62
C ASN A 276 -14.56 -3.80 -17.80
N LEU A 277 -13.62 -3.51 -16.90
CA LEU A 277 -12.24 -4.03 -16.97
C LEU A 277 -12.14 -5.55 -16.76
N PHE A 278 -13.17 -6.17 -16.18
CA PHE A 278 -13.26 -7.63 -16.04
C PHE A 278 -13.79 -8.33 -17.30
N GLY A 279 -14.15 -7.56 -18.33
CA GLY A 279 -14.74 -8.11 -19.55
C GLY A 279 -16.21 -8.52 -19.43
N LYS A 280 -16.89 -8.06 -18.38
CA LYS A 280 -18.32 -8.32 -18.15
C LYS A 280 -19.14 -7.14 -18.68
N ALA A 281 -20.32 -7.42 -19.23
CA ALA A 281 -21.30 -6.39 -19.61
C ALA A 281 -21.60 -5.50 -18.40
N ALA A 282 -21.56 -4.19 -18.60
CA ALA A 282 -21.65 -3.23 -17.51
C ALA A 282 -22.63 -2.09 -17.82
N SER A 283 -23.21 -1.54 -16.76
CA SER A 283 -24.11 -0.39 -16.80
C SER A 283 -23.79 0.55 -15.64
N GLU A 284 -24.31 1.78 -15.73
CA GLU A 284 -24.20 2.75 -14.63
C GLU A 284 -24.70 2.15 -13.31
N LYS A 285 -23.88 2.26 -12.26
CA LYS A 285 -24.20 1.76 -10.92
C LYS A 285 -25.03 2.80 -10.17
N THR A 286 -26.09 2.34 -9.51
CA THR A 286 -26.84 3.15 -8.56
C THR A 286 -26.45 2.74 -7.14
N ILE A 287 -25.81 3.65 -6.42
CA ILE A 287 -25.34 3.39 -5.06
C ILE A 287 -26.41 3.80 -4.06
N LYS A 288 -26.71 2.92 -3.12
CA LYS A 288 -27.76 3.11 -2.12
C LYS A 288 -27.14 3.01 -0.71
N PRO A 289 -27.30 4.04 0.13
CA PRO A 289 -26.89 3.93 1.52
C PRO A 289 -27.71 2.86 2.25
N LEU A 290 -27.14 2.28 3.32
CA LEU A 290 -27.82 1.28 4.15
C LEU A 290 -28.92 1.87 5.05
N GLY A 291 -28.96 3.20 5.19
CA GLY A 291 -29.96 3.96 5.94
C GLY A 291 -29.75 5.48 5.79
N ASP A 292 -30.33 6.27 6.69
CA ASP A 292 -30.29 7.75 6.63
C ASP A 292 -29.49 8.38 7.77
N THR A 293 -28.93 7.57 8.68
CA THR A 293 -28.16 8.07 9.84
C THR A 293 -26.77 8.50 9.41
N ILE A 294 -26.38 9.74 9.73
CA ILE A 294 -25.05 10.27 9.45
C ILE A 294 -24.32 10.43 10.78
N SER A 295 -23.08 9.96 10.85
CA SER A 295 -22.29 10.07 12.07
C SER A 295 -22.14 11.54 12.47
N LYS A 296 -22.26 11.81 13.78
CA LYS A 296 -21.90 13.09 14.39
C LYS A 296 -20.38 13.22 14.47
N GLU A 297 -19.69 13.05 13.35
CA GLU A 297 -18.26 13.24 13.28
C GLU A 297 -17.96 14.73 13.31
N THR A 298 -17.14 15.13 14.28
CA THR A 298 -16.42 16.39 14.23
C THR A 298 -15.02 16.10 13.71
N PRO A 299 -14.40 17.00 12.91
CA PRO A 299 -12.99 16.89 12.52
C PRO A 299 -12.02 16.79 13.72
N GLU A 300 -12.52 17.07 14.92
CA GLU A 300 -11.79 17.34 16.15
C GLU A 300 -11.95 16.24 17.20
N LYS A 301 -11.99 14.96 16.81
CA LYS A 301 -12.01 13.90 17.83
C LYS A 301 -10.68 13.89 18.59
N ARG A 302 -10.73 14.32 19.85
CA ARG A 302 -9.62 14.16 20.79
C ARG A 302 -9.28 12.68 20.91
N LEU A 303 -8.04 12.41 21.28
CA LEU A 303 -7.65 11.08 21.73
C LEU A 303 -8.47 10.68 22.97
N ILE A 304 -8.80 9.41 23.09
CA ILE A 304 -9.47 8.83 24.26
C ILE A 304 -8.53 7.91 25.05
N THR A 305 -8.85 7.63 26.31
CA THR A 305 -8.11 6.66 27.13
C THR A 305 -8.62 5.23 26.92
N LYS A 306 -7.88 4.22 27.41
CA LYS A 306 -8.30 2.82 27.35
C LYS A 306 -9.61 2.59 28.12
N GLU A 307 -9.81 3.27 29.24
CA GLU A 307 -11.03 3.17 30.06
C GLU A 307 -12.24 3.78 29.34
N GLU A 308 -12.02 4.87 28.60
CA GLU A 308 -13.05 5.46 27.74
C GLU A 308 -13.40 4.51 26.59
N ALA A 309 -12.39 3.87 25.99
CA ALA A 309 -12.57 2.88 24.93
C ALA A 309 -13.31 1.63 25.43
N GLN A 310 -12.99 1.12 26.63
CA GLN A 310 -13.69 0.00 27.24
C GLN A 310 -15.19 0.29 27.42
N LYS A 311 -15.53 1.49 27.91
CA LYS A 311 -16.94 1.90 28.07
C LYS A 311 -17.69 1.92 26.74
N LEU A 312 -17.02 2.28 25.65
CA LEU A 312 -17.59 2.22 24.31
C LEU A 312 -17.76 0.76 23.86
N ALA A 313 -16.76 -0.10 24.06
CA ALA A 313 -16.86 -1.53 23.75
C ALA A 313 -18.02 -2.21 24.48
N GLU A 314 -18.21 -1.90 25.78
CA GLU A 314 -19.35 -2.36 26.58
C GLU A 314 -20.72 -1.84 26.07
N GLN A 315 -20.75 -0.73 25.33
CA GLN A 315 -21.97 -0.26 24.67
C GLN A 315 -22.22 -1.02 23.35
N TYR A 316 -21.18 -1.26 22.56
CA TYR A 316 -21.30 -2.00 21.31
C TYR A 316 -21.72 -3.46 21.53
N VAL A 317 -21.15 -4.14 22.53
CA VAL A 317 -21.49 -5.56 22.80
C VAL A 317 -22.97 -5.74 23.18
N LYS A 318 -23.62 -4.71 23.75
CA LYS A 318 -25.07 -4.74 24.08
C LYS A 318 -25.97 -4.67 22.85
N LYS A 319 -25.44 -4.25 21.70
CA LYS A 319 -26.16 -4.25 20.42
C LYS A 319 -26.16 -5.63 19.75
N LEU A 320 -25.31 -6.54 20.20
CA LEU A 320 -25.22 -7.91 19.68
C LEU A 320 -26.32 -8.82 20.26
N PRO A 321 -26.71 -9.88 19.54
CA PRO A 321 -27.63 -10.87 20.08
C PRO A 321 -26.98 -11.65 21.23
N GLY A 322 -27.60 -11.63 22.41
CA GLY A 322 -27.13 -12.36 23.59
C GLY A 322 -26.77 -11.45 24.75
N ASN A 323 -26.39 -12.06 25.88
CA ASN A 323 -25.93 -11.34 27.08
C ASN A 323 -24.47 -11.66 27.32
N TYR A 324 -23.63 -10.63 27.32
CA TYR A 324 -22.20 -10.76 27.49
C TYR A 324 -21.74 -10.11 28.80
N ARG A 325 -20.65 -10.65 29.37
CA ARG A 325 -19.89 -10.04 30.46
C ARG A 325 -18.49 -9.73 29.95
N PHE A 326 -17.91 -8.64 30.43
CA PHE A 326 -16.51 -8.34 30.20
C PHE A 326 -15.62 -9.45 30.79
N ASP A 327 -14.66 -9.94 30.00
CA ASP A 327 -13.73 -11.02 30.36
C ASP A 327 -12.26 -10.56 30.36
N GLY A 328 -11.98 -9.35 29.85
CA GLY A 328 -10.65 -8.75 29.90
C GLY A 328 -10.33 -7.92 28.66
N SER A 329 -9.05 -7.59 28.51
CA SER A 329 -8.50 -6.99 27.29
C SER A 329 -7.43 -7.92 26.75
N SER A 330 -7.61 -8.39 25.52
CA SER A 330 -6.67 -9.24 24.77
C SER A 330 -5.43 -8.47 24.29
N GLY A 331 -5.44 -7.14 24.43
CA GLY A 331 -4.32 -6.26 24.16
C GLY A 331 -4.72 -5.03 23.35
N GLY A 332 -3.80 -4.57 22.52
CA GLY A 332 -3.99 -3.45 21.62
C GLY A 332 -2.91 -3.41 20.55
N GLY A 333 -3.14 -2.58 19.55
CA GLY A 333 -2.20 -2.38 18.46
C GLY A 333 -2.02 -0.91 18.15
N SER A 334 -0.92 -0.61 17.47
CA SER A 334 -0.67 0.71 16.88
C SER A 334 -0.15 0.54 15.47
N SER A 335 -0.64 1.38 14.58
CA SER A 335 -0.12 1.56 13.22
C SER A 335 0.22 3.03 13.02
N SER A 336 1.40 3.31 12.49
CA SER A 336 1.75 4.66 12.03
C SER A 336 1.55 4.73 10.52
N GLY A 337 0.92 5.80 10.04
CA GLY A 337 0.93 6.11 8.62
C GLY A 337 2.16 6.92 8.21
N PRO A 338 2.27 7.28 6.92
CA PRO A 338 3.42 8.00 6.37
C PRO A 338 3.78 9.34 7.04
N GLY A 339 2.81 10.04 7.64
CA GLY A 339 3.05 11.25 8.43
C GLY A 339 3.69 11.00 9.80
N GLY A 340 4.02 9.74 10.13
CA GLY A 340 4.54 9.35 11.44
C GLY A 340 3.48 9.42 12.55
N ILE A 341 2.21 9.63 12.21
CA ILE A 341 1.11 9.70 13.18
C ILE A 341 0.57 8.30 13.43
N SER A 342 0.63 7.88 14.70
CA SER A 342 0.15 6.57 15.15
C SER A 342 -1.35 6.60 15.46
N GLU A 343 -2.11 5.67 14.88
CA GLU A 343 -3.46 5.31 15.32
C GLU A 343 -3.38 4.06 16.18
N ARG A 344 -4.02 4.10 17.34
CA ARG A 344 -4.07 2.97 18.28
C ARG A 344 -5.45 2.37 18.31
N HIS A 345 -5.51 1.11 18.70
CA HIS A 345 -6.75 0.45 19.11
C HIS A 345 -6.52 -0.46 20.30
N TRP A 346 -7.59 -0.66 21.06
CA TRP A 346 -7.65 -1.66 22.13
C TRP A 346 -8.68 -2.71 21.79
N SER A 347 -8.36 -3.94 22.15
CA SER A 347 -9.21 -5.10 21.98
C SER A 347 -9.74 -5.54 23.35
N PHE A 348 -11.06 -5.72 23.42
CA PHE A 348 -11.79 -6.04 24.65
C PHE A 348 -12.59 -7.33 24.48
N ASP A 349 -12.40 -8.27 25.39
CA ASP A 349 -12.98 -9.60 25.35
C ASP A 349 -14.27 -9.67 26.16
N PHE A 350 -15.25 -10.37 25.60
CA PHE A 350 -16.57 -10.55 26.17
C PHE A 350 -17.02 -12.01 26.10
N MET A 351 -17.42 -12.54 27.25
CA MET A 351 -17.93 -13.91 27.42
C MET A 351 -19.45 -13.95 27.56
N PRO A 352 -20.15 -14.95 26.99
CA PRO A 352 -21.58 -15.14 27.24
C PRO A 352 -21.89 -15.38 28.73
N GLN A 353 -22.88 -14.66 29.29
CA GLN A 353 -23.21 -14.69 30.73
C GLN A 353 -23.70 -16.04 31.25
N ASN A 354 -24.43 -16.82 30.43
CA ASN A 354 -25.13 -18.03 30.88
C ASN A 354 -24.36 -19.34 30.64
N GLY A 355 -23.02 -19.28 30.62
CA GLY A 355 -22.16 -20.40 30.24
C GLY A 355 -22.01 -20.48 28.73
N GLY A 356 -20.76 -20.47 28.28
CA GLY A 356 -20.35 -20.56 26.87
C GLY A 356 -18.95 -21.16 26.82
N LYS A 357 -18.58 -21.74 25.68
CA LYS A 357 -17.21 -22.19 25.43
C LYS A 357 -16.34 -20.99 25.08
N LYS A 358 -15.01 -21.15 25.15
CA LYS A 358 -14.08 -20.11 24.70
C LYS A 358 -14.28 -19.74 23.21
N SER A 359 -14.83 -20.66 22.42
CA SER A 359 -15.25 -20.42 21.03
C SER A 359 -16.41 -19.44 20.89
N ASP A 360 -17.12 -19.12 21.97
CA ASP A 360 -18.25 -18.19 21.97
C ASP A 360 -17.82 -16.77 22.41
N GLU A 361 -16.50 -16.56 22.54
CA GLU A 361 -15.90 -15.27 22.84
C GLU A 361 -16.17 -14.25 21.75
N VAL A 362 -16.42 -13.01 22.18
CA VAL A 362 -16.50 -11.86 21.29
C VAL A 362 -15.41 -10.88 21.67
N GLU A 363 -14.62 -10.47 20.69
CA GLU A 363 -13.69 -9.35 20.77
C GLU A 363 -14.32 -8.12 20.11
N VAL A 364 -14.17 -6.97 20.76
CA VAL A 364 -14.58 -5.65 20.23
C VAL A 364 -13.38 -4.72 20.26
N ASP A 365 -13.08 -4.11 19.12
CA ASP A 365 -11.96 -3.18 18.99
C ASP A 365 -12.42 -1.74 18.86
N ILE A 366 -11.84 -0.88 19.70
CA ILE A 366 -12.10 0.56 19.70
C ILE A 366 -10.78 1.29 19.45
N ASN A 367 -10.76 2.18 18.46
CA ASN A 367 -9.58 3.02 18.21
C ASN A 367 -9.46 4.15 19.24
N ASP A 368 -8.32 4.83 19.27
CA ASP A 368 -8.06 5.96 20.15
C ASP A 368 -8.84 7.25 19.81
N ARG A 369 -9.78 7.18 18.86
CA ARG A 369 -10.80 8.21 18.58
C ARG A 369 -12.21 7.77 18.97
N GLY A 370 -12.35 6.61 19.61
CA GLY A 370 -13.63 6.09 20.10
C GLY A 370 -14.53 5.49 19.01
N GLU A 371 -13.94 5.03 17.90
CA GLU A 371 -14.66 4.37 16.82
C GLU A 371 -14.53 2.86 16.92
N LEU A 372 -15.61 2.15 16.58
CA LEU A 372 -15.56 0.71 16.36
C LEU A 372 -14.76 0.43 15.10
N VAL A 373 -13.61 -0.23 15.26
CA VAL A 373 -12.72 -0.61 14.15
C VAL A 373 -12.65 -2.11 13.94
N GLY A 374 -13.18 -2.91 14.86
CA GLY A 374 -13.25 -4.34 14.68
C GLY A 374 -14.20 -5.05 15.64
N TYR A 375 -14.66 -6.19 15.18
CA TYR A 375 -15.50 -7.14 15.90
C TYR A 375 -15.11 -8.54 15.43
N GLN A 376 -14.99 -9.49 16.35
CA GLN A 376 -14.70 -10.87 16.00
C GLN A 376 -15.31 -11.84 17.01
N VAL A 377 -15.93 -12.92 16.50
CA VAL A 377 -16.29 -14.11 17.26
C VAL A 377 -15.12 -15.08 17.23
N ASN A 378 -14.80 -15.69 18.37
CA ASN A 378 -13.72 -16.66 18.51
C ASN A 378 -12.36 -16.14 17.99
N PRO A 379 -11.80 -15.05 18.55
CA PRO A 379 -10.55 -14.44 18.06
C PRO A 379 -9.37 -15.43 18.03
N ASN A 380 -9.42 -16.47 18.87
CA ASN A 380 -8.38 -17.49 18.99
C ASN A 380 -8.61 -18.74 18.09
N GLY A 381 -9.70 -18.78 17.32
CA GLY A 381 -10.13 -19.97 16.55
C GLY A 381 -9.63 -20.06 15.10
N ALA A 382 -8.83 -19.09 14.64
CA ALA A 382 -8.53 -18.88 13.22
C ALA A 382 -7.67 -19.97 12.51
N PHE A 383 -7.36 -21.10 13.18
CA PHE A 383 -6.46 -22.14 12.65
C PHE A 383 -7.05 -23.55 12.63
N GLU A 384 -8.38 -23.72 12.77
CA GLU A 384 -8.99 -25.03 12.49
C GLU A 384 -9.04 -25.25 10.96
N GLU A 385 -7.93 -25.76 10.40
CA GLU A 385 -7.78 -26.20 9.00
C GLU A 385 -8.70 -27.40 8.71
N THR A 386 -10.00 -27.16 8.60
CA THR A 386 -10.96 -28.13 8.08
C THR A 386 -11.76 -27.51 6.95
N PRO A 387 -11.89 -28.18 5.79
CA PRO A 387 -12.79 -27.74 4.73
C PRO A 387 -14.19 -27.49 5.29
N LYS A 388 -14.72 -26.27 5.09
CA LYS A 388 -16.06 -25.88 5.56
C LYS A 388 -17.07 -26.16 4.47
N LYS A 389 -18.26 -26.61 4.86
CA LYS A 389 -19.35 -26.80 3.90
C LYS A 389 -20.02 -25.46 3.61
N MET A 390 -20.17 -25.15 2.32
CA MET A 390 -21.00 -24.02 1.88
C MET A 390 -22.47 -24.41 2.00
N ILE A 391 -23.08 -24.17 3.16
CA ILE A 391 -24.47 -24.54 3.47
C ILE A 391 -25.42 -23.41 3.07
N ILE A 392 -25.04 -22.17 3.31
CA ILE A 392 -25.83 -20.99 2.93
C ILE A 392 -25.41 -20.44 1.56
N THR A 393 -26.29 -19.67 0.94
CA THR A 393 -26.03 -18.94 -0.32
C THR A 393 -25.30 -17.61 -0.08
N TRP A 394 -24.74 -17.02 -1.14
CA TRP A 394 -24.15 -15.68 -1.12
C TRP A 394 -25.16 -14.62 -0.64
N GLU A 395 -26.39 -14.63 -1.17
CA GLU A 395 -27.47 -13.70 -0.78
C GLU A 395 -27.79 -13.79 0.73
N GLN A 396 -27.82 -15.00 1.29
CA GLN A 396 -28.01 -15.19 2.73
C GLN A 396 -26.82 -14.67 3.55
N ALA A 397 -25.60 -14.79 3.03
CA ALA A 397 -24.41 -14.24 3.67
C ALA A 397 -24.44 -12.70 3.64
N GLU A 398 -24.81 -12.08 2.52
CA GLU A 398 -25.00 -10.64 2.39
C GLU A 398 -26.06 -10.10 3.36
N GLU A 399 -27.20 -10.79 3.49
CA GLU A 399 -28.25 -10.40 4.44
C GLU A 399 -27.73 -10.43 5.89
N SER A 400 -27.01 -11.51 6.25
CA SER A 400 -26.41 -11.66 7.58
C SER A 400 -25.36 -10.58 7.88
N ALA A 401 -24.46 -10.32 6.93
CA ALA A 401 -23.45 -9.28 7.03
C ALA A 401 -24.09 -7.88 7.16
N THR A 402 -25.07 -7.58 6.31
CA THR A 402 -25.80 -6.30 6.34
C THR A 402 -26.53 -6.09 7.65
N LYS A 403 -27.10 -7.15 8.24
CA LYS A 403 -27.75 -7.09 9.55
C LYS A 403 -26.76 -6.77 10.67
N LEU A 404 -25.56 -7.35 10.65
CA LEU A 404 -24.50 -7.04 11.62
C LEU A 404 -24.07 -5.57 11.51
N VAL A 405 -23.81 -5.09 10.29
CA VAL A 405 -23.47 -3.69 10.02
C VAL A 405 -24.57 -2.75 10.53
N LYS A 406 -25.84 -3.03 10.21
CA LYS A 406 -26.98 -2.23 10.70
C LYS A 406 -27.12 -2.22 12.21
N SER A 407 -26.66 -3.26 12.90
CA SER A 407 -26.74 -3.36 14.36
C SER A 407 -25.60 -2.62 15.05
N LEU A 408 -24.37 -2.77 14.55
CA LEU A 408 -23.19 -2.19 15.18
C LEU A 408 -22.97 -0.72 14.79
N LEU A 409 -23.28 -0.36 13.54
CA LEU A 409 -23.01 0.95 12.93
C LEU A 409 -24.30 1.72 12.64
N ASP A 410 -25.32 1.55 13.49
CA ASP A 410 -26.64 2.18 13.37
C ASP A 410 -26.61 3.72 13.34
N ASP A 411 -25.53 4.33 13.84
CA ASP A 411 -25.31 5.77 13.89
C ASP A 411 -24.76 6.38 12.59
N GLN A 412 -24.41 5.57 11.60
CA GLN A 412 -23.71 6.03 10.38
C GLN A 412 -24.17 5.29 9.09
N LEU A 413 -25.38 4.74 9.05
CA LEU A 413 -25.86 3.93 7.92
C LEU A 413 -26.06 4.71 6.62
N GLY A 414 -26.22 6.03 6.69
CA GLY A 414 -26.21 6.95 5.54
C GLY A 414 -24.83 7.19 4.95
N GLU A 415 -23.77 6.78 5.65
CA GLU A 415 -22.37 6.87 5.23
C GLU A 415 -21.82 5.51 4.79
N ILE A 416 -22.65 4.47 4.65
CA ILE A 416 -22.22 3.10 4.29
C ILE A 416 -23.11 2.56 3.17
N TYR A 417 -22.52 1.85 2.21
CA TYR A 417 -23.23 1.08 1.19
C TYR A 417 -22.67 -0.34 1.06
N LEU A 418 -23.50 -1.28 0.59
CA LEU A 418 -23.07 -2.63 0.22
C LEU A 418 -22.39 -2.59 -1.15
N ILE A 419 -21.21 -3.20 -1.27
CA ILE A 419 -20.57 -3.42 -2.56
C ILE A 419 -21.09 -4.76 -3.09
N GLU A 420 -22.04 -4.69 -4.02
CA GLU A 420 -22.67 -5.86 -4.65
C GLU A 420 -21.70 -6.48 -5.67
N GLU A 421 -20.84 -7.40 -5.20
CA GLU A 421 -19.87 -8.12 -6.04
C GLU A 421 -19.91 -9.62 -5.71
N GLU A 422 -20.85 -10.35 -6.34
CA GLU A 422 -20.92 -11.81 -6.20
C GLU A 422 -19.69 -12.46 -6.86
N PRO A 423 -18.89 -13.26 -6.13
CA PRO A 423 -17.74 -13.95 -6.70
C PRO A 423 -18.13 -14.97 -7.77
N SER A 424 -17.22 -15.31 -8.68
CA SER A 424 -17.45 -16.41 -9.61
C SER A 424 -17.66 -17.75 -8.88
N LYS A 425 -18.26 -18.72 -9.59
CA LYS A 425 -18.48 -20.08 -9.08
C LYS A 425 -17.17 -20.75 -8.70
N GLU A 426 -16.11 -20.50 -9.47
CA GLU A 426 -14.76 -20.99 -9.23
C GLU A 426 -14.20 -20.41 -7.92
N THR A 427 -14.37 -19.10 -7.69
CA THR A 427 -13.96 -18.46 -6.43
C THR A 427 -14.74 -19.01 -5.24
N LEU A 428 -16.07 -19.19 -5.37
CA LEU A 428 -16.89 -19.80 -4.32
C LEU A 428 -16.51 -21.25 -4.03
N GLN A 429 -16.15 -22.03 -5.05
CA GLN A 429 -15.64 -23.39 -4.89
C GLN A 429 -14.31 -23.39 -4.13
N SER A 430 -13.40 -22.46 -4.45
CA SER A 430 -12.15 -22.30 -3.71
C SER A 430 -12.39 -21.95 -2.24
N TYR A 431 -13.39 -21.12 -1.92
CA TYR A 431 -13.76 -20.86 -0.52
C TYR A 431 -14.17 -22.15 0.20
N ALA A 432 -14.96 -22.99 -0.46
CA ALA A 432 -15.38 -24.29 0.09
C ALA A 432 -14.17 -25.21 0.35
N ASP A 433 -13.30 -25.36 -0.65
CA ASP A 433 -12.16 -26.28 -0.62
C ASP A 433 -11.15 -25.89 0.47
N ASN A 434 -10.96 -24.59 0.68
CA ASN A 434 -10.03 -24.04 1.68
C ASN A 434 -10.67 -23.79 3.06
N GLY A 435 -11.99 -23.99 3.21
CA GLY A 435 -12.71 -23.70 4.45
C GLY A 435 -12.75 -22.20 4.81
N GLU A 436 -12.76 -21.34 3.80
CA GLU A 436 -12.79 -19.89 3.97
C GLU A 436 -14.20 -19.36 4.25
N HIS A 437 -14.28 -18.18 4.85
CA HIS A 437 -15.54 -17.47 5.05
C HIS A 437 -16.02 -16.77 3.77
N TYR A 438 -17.32 -16.50 3.71
CA TYR A 438 -17.82 -15.49 2.77
C TYR A 438 -17.29 -14.12 3.17
N ASN A 439 -16.73 -13.38 2.21
CA ASN A 439 -16.18 -12.05 2.43
C ASN A 439 -17.10 -11.01 1.79
N ILE A 440 -17.96 -10.37 2.58
CA ILE A 440 -18.90 -9.35 2.10
C ILE A 440 -18.27 -7.96 2.28
N GLN A 441 -18.23 -7.15 1.22
CA GLN A 441 -17.59 -5.84 1.25
C GLN A 441 -18.60 -4.70 1.38
N PHE A 442 -18.22 -3.67 2.13
CA PHE A 442 -18.97 -2.44 2.31
C PHE A 442 -18.06 -1.24 2.02
N GLY A 443 -18.61 -0.22 1.37
CA GLY A 443 -17.89 1.03 1.10
C GLY A 443 -18.43 2.19 1.91
N MET A 444 -17.62 3.23 2.07
CA MET A 444 -17.99 4.48 2.73
C MET A 444 -18.55 5.52 1.75
N LEU A 445 -19.53 6.30 2.19
CA LEU A 445 -20.11 7.43 1.48
C LEU A 445 -19.84 8.73 2.20
N VAL A 446 -19.65 9.80 1.43
CA VAL A 446 -19.64 11.18 1.89
C VAL A 446 -20.63 11.95 1.02
N ASN A 447 -21.65 12.55 1.62
CA ASN A 447 -22.71 13.24 0.88
C ASN A 447 -23.39 12.38 -0.20
N GLY A 448 -23.49 11.07 0.02
CA GLY A 448 -24.05 10.10 -0.94
C GLY A 448 -23.09 9.68 -2.07
N ILE A 449 -21.83 10.11 -2.00
CA ILE A 449 -20.79 9.83 -3.01
C ILE A 449 -19.77 8.85 -2.41
N PRO A 450 -19.37 7.78 -3.13
CA PRO A 450 -18.37 6.83 -2.64
C PRO A 450 -17.01 7.47 -2.39
N VAL A 451 -16.32 6.93 -1.41
CA VAL A 451 -14.91 7.22 -1.17
C VAL A 451 -14.09 6.03 -1.63
N GLU A 452 -13.25 6.25 -2.64
CA GLU A 452 -12.35 5.23 -3.20
C GLU A 452 -11.41 4.70 -2.10
N ASP A 453 -11.18 3.39 -2.10
CA ASP A 453 -10.34 2.66 -1.16
C ASP A 453 -10.74 2.76 0.34
N LYS A 454 -11.88 3.36 0.67
CA LYS A 454 -12.48 3.29 2.01
C LYS A 454 -13.56 2.22 2.04
N ASN A 455 -13.11 0.97 2.02
CA ASN A 455 -13.96 -0.20 2.21
C ASN A 455 -13.64 -0.92 3.52
N PHE A 456 -14.55 -1.79 3.92
CA PHE A 456 -14.35 -2.73 5.02
C PHE A 456 -15.09 -4.02 4.72
N ARG A 457 -14.68 -5.11 5.36
CA ARG A 457 -15.26 -6.43 5.10
C ARG A 457 -15.93 -7.01 6.33
N VAL A 458 -16.94 -7.83 6.07
CA VAL A 458 -17.61 -8.69 7.05
C VAL A 458 -17.45 -10.13 6.61
N GLU A 459 -16.93 -10.97 7.51
CA GLU A 459 -16.75 -12.38 7.26
C GLU A 459 -17.95 -13.16 7.82
N VAL A 460 -18.56 -13.98 6.97
CA VAL A 460 -19.74 -14.79 7.32
C VAL A 460 -19.39 -16.27 7.23
N ASN A 461 -19.70 -17.00 8.29
CA ASN A 461 -19.46 -18.43 8.37
C ASN A 461 -20.34 -19.17 7.35
N PRO A 462 -19.75 -19.97 6.44
CA PRO A 462 -20.51 -20.61 5.37
C PRO A 462 -21.41 -21.76 5.83
N GLU A 463 -21.16 -22.33 7.02
CA GLU A 463 -21.95 -23.43 7.58
C GLU A 463 -23.12 -22.92 8.42
N THR A 464 -22.89 -21.87 9.23
CA THR A 464 -23.88 -21.35 10.18
C THR A 464 -24.64 -20.14 9.65
N GLY A 465 -24.07 -19.43 8.68
CA GLY A 465 -24.56 -18.14 8.20
C GLY A 465 -24.40 -16.98 9.18
N VAL A 466 -23.67 -17.17 10.28
CA VAL A 466 -23.41 -16.12 11.27
C VAL A 466 -22.31 -15.20 10.75
N ALA A 467 -22.54 -13.89 10.80
CA ALA A 467 -21.50 -12.88 10.58
C ALA A 467 -20.56 -12.88 11.80
N GLU A 468 -19.35 -13.40 11.62
CA GLU A 468 -18.40 -13.67 12.71
C GLU A 468 -17.34 -12.59 12.84
N SER A 469 -17.09 -11.78 11.82
CA SER A 469 -16.13 -10.68 11.92
C SER A 469 -16.55 -9.46 11.13
N LEU A 470 -16.21 -8.27 11.65
CA LEU A 470 -16.20 -7.01 10.93
C LEU A 470 -14.83 -6.38 11.16
N ASN A 471 -14.14 -5.97 10.09
CA ASN A 471 -12.83 -5.33 10.21
C ASN A 471 -12.79 -4.01 9.42
N LYS A 472 -12.74 -2.90 10.16
CA LYS A 472 -12.58 -1.52 9.68
C LYS A 472 -11.21 -0.93 10.05
N ARG A 473 -10.24 -1.74 10.49
CA ARG A 473 -8.92 -1.27 10.91
C ARG A 473 -8.17 -0.76 9.67
N SER A 474 -7.85 0.54 9.64
CA SER A 474 -6.99 1.13 8.61
C SER A 474 -5.52 0.95 8.98
N ARG A 475 -4.67 0.57 8.01
CA ARG A 475 -3.20 0.64 8.17
C ARG A 475 -2.63 2.02 7.86
N LEU A 476 -3.42 2.86 7.20
CA LEU A 476 -3.05 4.21 6.80
C LEU A 476 -3.52 5.20 7.87
N GLU A 477 -2.78 6.31 7.99
CA GLU A 477 -3.18 7.45 8.80
C GLU A 477 -4.61 7.90 8.47
N ARG A 478 -5.35 8.32 9.49
CA ARG A 478 -6.71 8.82 9.33
C ARG A 478 -6.71 10.07 8.44
N GLN A 479 -7.12 9.89 7.19
CA GLN A 479 -7.45 10.98 6.28
C GLN A 479 -8.85 11.51 6.59
N LEU A 480 -8.96 12.81 6.86
CA LEU A 480 -10.26 13.46 7.08
C LEU A 480 -11.02 13.54 5.76
N LEU A 481 -12.23 13.01 5.77
CA LEU A 481 -13.10 13.06 4.60
C LEU A 481 -13.77 14.44 4.50
N PRO A 482 -13.79 15.07 3.31
CA PRO A 482 -14.40 16.39 3.12
C PRO A 482 -15.92 16.32 3.25
N LYS A 483 -16.47 16.70 4.40
CA LYS A 483 -17.93 16.64 4.64
C LYS A 483 -18.72 17.78 3.97
N ALA A 484 -18.07 18.85 3.54
CA ALA A 484 -18.76 19.93 2.84
C ALA A 484 -19.29 19.44 1.48
N LYS A 485 -20.54 19.81 1.16
CA LYS A 485 -21.10 19.53 -0.16
C LYS A 485 -20.33 20.34 -1.21
N VAL A 486 -19.69 19.64 -2.14
CA VAL A 486 -18.92 20.24 -3.23
C VAL A 486 -19.82 20.34 -4.46
N GLN A 487 -19.84 21.50 -5.12
CA GLN A 487 -20.48 21.62 -6.44
C GLN A 487 -19.65 20.84 -7.45
N HIS A 488 -20.29 20.13 -8.36
CA HIS A 488 -19.59 19.38 -9.39
C HIS A 488 -20.24 19.55 -10.77
N ILE A 489 -19.44 19.34 -11.81
CA ILE A 489 -19.90 19.32 -13.20
C ILE A 489 -20.80 18.10 -13.47
N GLU A 490 -21.47 18.12 -14.62
CA GLU A 490 -22.23 16.96 -15.10
C GLU A 490 -21.29 15.89 -15.68
N GLN A 491 -21.64 14.61 -15.51
CA GLN A 491 -20.85 13.48 -16.01
C GLN A 491 -20.56 13.56 -17.52
N GLN A 492 -21.48 14.12 -18.31
CA GLN A 492 -21.29 14.30 -19.76
C GLN A 492 -20.14 15.27 -20.09
N LYS A 493 -19.96 16.31 -19.28
CA LYS A 493 -18.81 17.23 -19.42
C LYS A 493 -17.51 16.52 -19.08
N ALA A 494 -17.50 15.67 -18.04
CA ALA A 494 -16.32 14.88 -17.69
C ALA A 494 -15.95 13.91 -18.82
N LYS A 495 -16.92 13.26 -19.45
CA LYS A 495 -16.68 12.44 -20.65
C LYS A 495 -16.04 13.25 -21.77
N ALA A 496 -16.56 14.44 -22.08
CA ALA A 496 -15.96 15.30 -23.11
C ALA A 496 -14.49 15.66 -22.82
N VAL A 497 -14.15 15.95 -21.55
CA VAL A 497 -12.76 16.20 -21.14
C VAL A 497 -11.89 14.97 -21.37
N ILE A 498 -12.35 13.76 -21.00
CA ILE A 498 -11.61 12.50 -21.28
C ILE A 498 -11.34 12.35 -22.77
N LYS A 499 -12.33 12.65 -23.63
CA LYS A 499 -12.17 12.58 -25.10
C LYS A 499 -11.12 13.53 -25.65
N GLU A 500 -10.98 14.72 -25.06
CA GLU A 500 -10.01 15.72 -25.49
C GLU A 500 -8.57 15.33 -25.14
N GLN A 501 -8.38 14.58 -24.05
CA GLN A 501 -7.06 14.24 -23.50
C GLN A 501 -6.52 12.91 -24.01
N GLN A 502 -7.40 12.03 -24.50
CA GLN A 502 -7.05 10.67 -24.88
C GLN A 502 -7.54 10.31 -26.28
N LYS A 503 -6.84 9.38 -26.93
CA LYS A 503 -7.21 8.88 -28.25
C LYS A 503 -8.05 7.61 -28.13
N PHE A 504 -9.24 7.62 -28.72
CA PHE A 504 -10.04 6.41 -28.88
C PHE A 504 -9.40 5.50 -29.94
N GLN A 505 -9.04 4.28 -29.54
CA GLN A 505 -8.37 3.33 -30.45
C GLN A 505 -8.62 1.88 -30.06
N LEU A 506 -8.37 0.99 -31.02
CA LEU A 506 -8.40 -0.47 -30.82
C LEU A 506 -7.18 -0.89 -29.99
N ALA A 507 -7.39 -1.78 -29.01
CA ALA A 507 -6.34 -2.33 -28.16
C ALA A 507 -6.66 -3.79 -27.78
N TYR A 508 -5.63 -4.56 -27.48
CA TYR A 508 -5.81 -5.83 -26.77
C TYR A 508 -6.00 -5.55 -25.28
N HIS A 509 -7.06 -6.12 -24.72
CA HIS A 509 -7.37 -6.09 -23.30
C HIS A 509 -7.34 -7.51 -22.75
N GLN A 510 -6.62 -7.69 -21.66
CA GLN A 510 -6.63 -8.92 -20.89
C GLN A 510 -7.41 -8.65 -19.60
N PRO A 511 -8.54 -9.33 -19.36
CA PRO A 511 -9.30 -9.15 -18.13
C PRO A 511 -8.45 -9.40 -16.90
N VAL A 512 -8.62 -8.54 -15.90
CA VAL A 512 -8.04 -8.78 -14.58
C VAL A 512 -8.67 -10.08 -14.05
N PRO A 513 -7.88 -11.12 -13.75
CA PRO A 513 -8.42 -12.34 -13.17
C PRO A 513 -8.97 -12.02 -11.78
N GLU A 514 -10.09 -12.66 -11.41
CA GLU A 514 -10.48 -12.71 -10.00
C GLU A 514 -9.33 -13.32 -9.19
N TRP A 515 -9.11 -12.83 -7.96
CA TRP A 515 -7.94 -13.06 -7.08
C TRP A 515 -7.45 -14.53 -6.96
N LYS A 516 -8.23 -15.51 -7.45
CA LYS A 516 -7.95 -16.94 -7.36
C LYS A 516 -7.99 -17.77 -8.64
N SER A 517 -8.06 -17.17 -9.83
CA SER A 517 -8.02 -17.98 -11.06
C SER A 517 -6.60 -18.45 -11.39
N ALA A 518 -6.34 -19.77 -11.28
CA ALA A 518 -5.10 -20.40 -11.75
C ALA A 518 -4.95 -20.34 -13.29
N LYS A 519 -6.04 -20.07 -14.03
CA LYS A 519 -6.03 -19.91 -15.48
C LYS A 519 -5.92 -18.43 -15.84
N GLN A 520 -4.89 -18.09 -16.60
CA GLN A 520 -4.72 -16.76 -17.18
C GLN A 520 -5.90 -16.45 -18.12
N SER A 521 -6.56 -15.31 -17.93
CA SER A 521 -7.64 -14.85 -18.80
C SER A 521 -7.13 -14.66 -20.23
N GLU A 522 -7.93 -15.12 -21.20
CA GLU A 522 -7.62 -14.92 -22.62
C GLU A 522 -7.89 -13.47 -23.02
N PRO A 523 -6.97 -12.79 -23.73
CA PRO A 523 -7.16 -11.42 -24.16
C PRO A 523 -8.15 -11.33 -25.31
N PHE A 524 -8.87 -10.21 -25.38
CA PHE A 524 -9.77 -9.87 -26.48
C PHE A 524 -9.56 -8.42 -26.94
N LEU A 525 -10.18 -8.07 -28.07
CA LEU A 525 -10.06 -6.75 -28.67
C LEU A 525 -11.12 -5.81 -28.11
N VAL A 526 -10.71 -4.60 -27.75
CA VAL A 526 -11.62 -3.54 -27.29
C VAL A 526 -11.27 -2.21 -27.94
N TYR A 527 -12.26 -1.35 -28.11
CA TYR A 527 -12.02 0.08 -28.27
C TYR A 527 -12.04 0.76 -26.91
N ARG A 528 -11.03 1.60 -26.65
CA ARG A 528 -10.90 2.38 -25.41
C ARG A 528 -10.15 3.68 -25.64
N TYR A 529 -10.30 4.63 -24.72
CA TYR A 529 -9.44 5.80 -24.65
C TYR A 529 -8.08 5.43 -24.08
N VAL A 530 -7.03 5.90 -24.76
CA VAL A 530 -5.62 5.66 -24.41
C VAL A 530 -4.86 6.96 -24.64
N GLY A 531 -4.06 7.37 -23.65
CA GLY A 531 -3.31 8.61 -23.71
C GLY A 531 -2.70 8.92 -22.35
N ASP A 532 -2.66 10.20 -22.00
CA ASP A 532 -2.25 10.65 -20.68
C ASP A 532 -3.07 9.94 -19.58
N ASN A 533 -2.41 9.54 -18.49
CA ASN A 533 -3.08 8.89 -17.37
C ASN A 533 -3.47 9.97 -16.36
N GLY A 534 -4.77 10.11 -16.12
CA GLY A 534 -5.30 11.20 -15.31
C GLY A 534 -6.78 11.03 -15.04
N ILE A 535 -7.36 12.05 -14.42
CA ILE A 535 -8.73 12.05 -13.96
C ILE A 535 -9.35 13.43 -14.08
N VAL A 536 -10.67 13.54 -14.15
CA VAL A 536 -11.34 14.84 -14.24
C VAL A 536 -11.69 15.34 -12.84
N LYS A 537 -11.21 16.52 -12.46
CA LYS A 537 -11.63 17.17 -11.21
C LYS A 537 -13.10 17.56 -11.31
N ALA A 538 -13.90 17.11 -10.35
CA ALA A 538 -15.35 17.25 -10.45
C ALA A 538 -15.82 18.70 -10.25
N ASP A 539 -15.11 19.49 -9.46
CA ASP A 539 -15.43 20.89 -9.13
C ASP A 539 -15.16 21.86 -10.30
N THR A 540 -14.06 21.66 -11.01
CA THR A 540 -13.56 22.54 -12.07
C THR A 540 -13.83 22.00 -13.47
N GLY A 541 -13.92 20.68 -13.62
CA GLY A 541 -13.92 19.99 -14.91
C GLY A 541 -12.55 19.95 -15.58
N GLU A 542 -11.48 20.27 -14.86
CA GLU A 542 -10.12 20.22 -15.39
C GLU A 542 -9.58 18.78 -15.41
N TRP A 543 -8.74 18.49 -16.41
CA TRP A 543 -7.98 17.25 -16.46
C TRP A 543 -6.79 17.33 -15.50
N TYR A 544 -6.73 16.40 -14.55
CA TYR A 544 -5.63 16.21 -13.62
C TYR A 544 -4.75 15.05 -14.11
N SER A 545 -3.66 15.40 -14.79
CA SER A 545 -2.63 14.45 -15.22
C SER A 545 -1.82 13.96 -14.02
N PHE A 546 -1.77 12.65 -13.80
CA PHE A 546 -0.94 12.06 -12.74
C PHE A 546 0.54 12.22 -13.05
N VAL A 547 0.92 12.19 -14.33
CA VAL A 547 2.30 12.39 -14.78
C VAL A 547 2.78 13.81 -14.46
N GLU A 548 1.99 14.83 -14.81
CA GLU A 548 2.36 16.22 -14.54
C GLU A 548 2.31 16.55 -13.04
N ALA A 549 1.34 15.99 -12.31
CA ALA A 549 1.26 16.19 -10.87
C ALA A 549 2.47 15.58 -10.15
N GLN A 550 2.94 14.40 -10.58
CA GLN A 550 4.16 13.81 -10.04
C GLN A 550 5.41 14.63 -10.38
N LYS A 551 5.53 15.18 -11.59
CA LYS A 551 6.67 16.06 -11.94
C LYS A 551 6.78 17.26 -10.99
N LYS A 552 5.64 17.80 -10.53
CA LYS A 552 5.60 18.91 -9.55
C LYS A 552 6.04 18.51 -8.13
N GLN A 553 6.20 17.23 -7.84
CA GLN A 553 6.76 16.79 -6.56
C GLN A 553 8.28 16.83 -6.54
N ALA A 554 8.93 16.83 -7.71
CA ALA A 554 10.35 17.09 -7.77
C ALA A 554 10.58 18.58 -7.44
N PRO A 555 11.37 18.91 -6.40
CA PRO A 555 11.65 20.30 -6.08
C PRO A 555 12.47 20.94 -7.20
N SER A 556 12.05 22.12 -7.62
CA SER A 556 12.71 22.92 -8.66
C SER A 556 13.71 23.92 -8.11
N ASP A 557 13.69 24.16 -6.80
CA ASP A 557 14.43 25.21 -6.10
C ASP A 557 15.63 24.72 -5.30
N ILE A 558 15.99 23.44 -5.46
CA ILE A 558 17.17 22.85 -4.81
C ILE A 558 18.28 22.49 -5.78
N ASP A 559 18.05 22.64 -7.08
CA ASP A 559 19.08 22.43 -8.09
C ASP A 559 20.26 23.38 -7.82
N GLU A 560 21.47 22.82 -7.77
CA GLU A 560 22.71 23.54 -7.46
C GLU A 560 22.80 24.09 -6.02
N HIS A 561 21.82 23.81 -5.15
CA HIS A 561 21.88 24.16 -3.74
C HIS A 561 23.03 23.41 -3.04
N PRO A 562 23.80 24.03 -2.12
CA PRO A 562 24.92 23.35 -1.48
C PRO A 562 24.51 22.08 -0.71
N GLN A 563 23.32 22.08 -0.10
CA GLN A 563 22.70 20.94 0.59
C GLN A 563 21.72 20.13 -0.29
N GLN A 564 21.85 20.17 -1.61
CA GLN A 564 20.92 19.47 -2.52
C GLN A 564 20.78 17.98 -2.17
N ALA A 565 21.89 17.29 -1.91
CA ALA A 565 21.87 15.84 -1.64
C ALA A 565 21.12 15.50 -0.33
N GLU A 566 21.29 16.32 0.70
CA GLU A 566 20.66 16.20 2.01
C GLU A 566 19.16 16.47 1.92
N LEU A 567 18.77 17.50 1.16
CA LEU A 567 17.37 17.85 0.92
C LEU A 567 16.65 16.75 0.13
N GLU A 568 17.27 16.24 -0.94
CA GLU A 568 16.73 15.12 -1.70
C GLU A 568 16.64 13.85 -0.86
N PHE A 569 17.58 13.62 0.06
CA PHE A 569 17.52 12.52 1.00
C PHE A 569 16.34 12.67 1.96
N ALA A 570 16.19 13.84 2.59
CA ALA A 570 15.07 14.14 3.49
C ALA A 570 13.71 13.97 2.79
N LEU A 571 13.59 14.37 1.52
CA LEU A 571 12.40 14.13 0.70
C LEU A 571 12.09 12.65 0.50
N ARG A 572 13.09 11.81 0.15
CA ARG A 572 12.89 10.37 -0.04
C ARG A 572 12.47 9.65 1.23
N ARG A 573 13.00 10.09 2.39
CA ARG A 573 12.61 9.57 3.71
C ARG A 573 11.28 10.15 4.21
N GLY A 574 10.74 11.12 3.48
CA GLY A 574 9.50 11.82 3.81
C GLY A 574 9.56 12.81 4.95
N TRP A 575 10.75 13.12 5.43
CA TRP A 575 10.98 14.09 6.50
C TRP A 575 10.71 15.53 6.07
N MET A 576 10.55 15.79 4.78
CA MET A 576 10.21 17.11 4.24
C MET A 576 9.27 17.00 3.06
N THR A 577 8.62 18.11 2.74
CA THR A 577 7.52 18.16 1.79
C THR A 577 7.70 19.30 0.77
N VAL A 578 7.48 18.97 -0.51
CA VAL A 578 7.45 19.91 -1.64
C VAL A 578 6.04 20.45 -1.81
N ILE A 579 5.90 21.77 -1.84
CA ILE A 579 4.62 22.47 -2.08
C ILE A 579 4.77 23.21 -3.41
N ASP A 580 3.89 22.91 -4.38
CA ASP A 580 3.88 23.53 -5.71
C ASP A 580 5.26 23.55 -6.41
N GLY A 581 6.01 22.46 -6.32
CA GLY A 581 7.35 22.34 -6.92
C GLY A 581 8.46 23.06 -6.16
N GLN A 582 8.20 23.54 -4.94
CA GLN A 582 9.19 24.20 -4.08
C GLN A 582 9.37 23.48 -2.75
N LEU A 583 10.62 23.19 -2.39
CA LEU A 583 10.98 22.70 -1.06
C LEU A 583 11.27 23.84 -0.08
N GLY A 584 11.65 25.01 -0.56
CA GLY A 584 12.01 26.17 0.25
C GLY A 584 13.21 25.89 1.16
N PRO A 585 14.41 25.61 0.62
CA PRO A 585 15.58 25.25 1.44
C PRO A 585 15.93 26.30 2.51
N GLU A 586 15.73 27.58 2.19
CA GLU A 586 16.00 28.71 3.10
C GLU A 586 14.81 29.09 3.99
N LYS A 587 13.68 28.38 3.88
CA LYS A 587 12.51 28.63 4.73
C LYS A 587 12.82 28.23 6.18
N GLU A 588 12.51 29.11 7.11
CA GLU A 588 12.58 28.81 8.54
C GLU A 588 11.52 27.78 8.96
N VAL A 589 11.90 26.90 9.87
CA VAL A 589 11.06 25.77 10.32
C VAL A 589 10.28 26.18 11.57
N THR A 590 8.98 25.84 11.62
CA THR A 590 8.16 26.04 12.83
C THR A 590 8.33 24.89 13.82
N ARG A 591 7.97 25.11 15.09
CA ARG A 591 7.97 24.04 16.11
C ARG A 591 7.03 22.89 15.76
N GLY A 592 5.87 23.21 15.18
CA GLY A 592 4.91 22.23 14.68
C GLY A 592 5.46 21.43 13.50
N GLU A 593 6.17 22.08 12.58
CA GLU A 593 6.86 21.42 11.46
C GLU A 593 7.94 20.48 11.98
N MET A 594 8.83 20.93 12.87
CA MET A 594 9.84 20.06 13.48
C MET A 594 9.22 18.88 14.24
N ALA A 595 8.08 19.08 14.91
CA ALA A 595 7.38 17.97 15.58
C ALA A 595 6.93 16.89 14.59
N MET A 596 6.45 17.26 13.40
CA MET A 596 6.10 16.29 12.36
C MET A 596 7.33 15.51 11.86
N ILE A 597 8.44 16.23 11.60
CA ILE A 597 9.73 15.63 11.22
C ILE A 597 10.19 14.60 12.26
N MET A 598 10.20 14.97 13.54
CA MET A 598 10.63 14.09 14.63
C MET A 598 9.71 12.87 14.80
N ALA A 599 8.40 13.05 14.58
CA ALA A 599 7.44 11.96 14.63
C ALA A 599 7.72 10.91 13.53
N GLN A 600 8.08 11.34 12.32
CA GLN A 600 8.49 10.45 11.22
C GLN A 600 9.83 9.78 11.52
N MET A 601 10.84 10.53 11.96
CA MET A 601 12.14 9.96 12.33
C MET A 601 12.02 8.90 13.42
N ALA A 602 11.15 9.08 14.41
CA ALA A 602 10.96 8.11 15.49
C ALA A 602 10.41 6.74 15.02
N ASP A 603 9.86 6.65 13.80
CA ASP A 603 9.40 5.39 13.19
C ASP A 603 10.47 4.68 12.35
N GLU A 604 11.61 5.34 12.11
CA GLU A 604 12.72 4.73 11.41
C GLU A 604 13.26 3.53 12.19
N ARG A 605 13.77 2.54 11.44
CA ARG A 605 14.23 1.26 12.02
C ARG A 605 15.26 1.46 13.11
N GLU A 606 16.15 2.42 12.90
CA GLU A 606 17.26 2.78 13.77
C GLU A 606 16.77 3.32 15.13
N PHE A 607 15.60 3.96 15.16
CA PHE A 607 15.04 4.59 16.36
C PHE A 607 13.94 3.76 17.05
N ARG A 608 13.70 2.52 16.60
CA ARG A 608 12.70 1.63 17.23
C ARG A 608 12.92 1.40 18.74
N TYR A 609 14.13 1.59 19.25
CA TYR A 609 14.41 1.50 20.69
C TYR A 609 13.71 2.60 21.52
N LEU A 610 13.31 3.71 20.89
CA LEU A 610 12.53 4.77 21.52
C LEU A 610 11.06 4.40 21.66
N ARG A 611 10.57 3.46 20.83
CA ARG A 611 9.20 2.98 20.91
C ARG A 611 8.99 2.46 22.33
N PRO A 612 8.11 3.08 23.14
CA PRO A 612 8.14 2.72 24.54
C PRO A 612 7.60 1.29 24.69
N SER A 613 8.15 0.53 25.64
CA SER A 613 7.65 -0.80 25.96
C SER A 613 6.47 -0.62 26.90
N PHE A 614 5.27 -0.99 26.48
CA PHE A 614 4.09 -0.96 27.35
C PHE A 614 3.94 -2.35 27.94
N ASP A 615 4.46 -2.52 29.17
CA ASP A 615 4.13 -3.71 29.97
C ASP A 615 2.65 -3.66 30.42
N SER A 616 2.01 -2.49 30.36
CA SER A 616 0.55 -2.30 30.35
C SER A 616 0.16 -1.10 29.49
N ASP A 617 -0.93 -1.20 28.74
CA ASP A 617 -1.49 -0.10 27.92
C ASP A 617 -2.00 1.09 28.77
N GLU A 618 -1.97 0.99 30.10
CA GLU A 618 -2.65 1.87 31.06
C GLU A 618 -1.88 3.18 31.35
N GLU A 619 -0.59 3.29 30.98
CA GLU A 619 0.27 4.44 31.39
C GLU A 619 0.45 5.56 30.34
N ARG A 620 -0.22 5.49 29.17
CA ARG A 620 -0.05 6.51 28.10
C ARG A 620 -1.01 7.70 28.29
N PHE A 621 -0.53 8.76 28.94
CA PHE A 621 -1.26 10.03 29.13
C PHE A 621 -1.27 10.92 27.88
N ILE A 622 -2.46 11.25 27.39
CA ILE A 622 -2.70 12.39 26.47
C ILE A 622 -2.35 13.67 27.22
N HIS A 623 -1.67 14.61 26.55
CA HIS A 623 -1.32 15.90 27.15
C HIS A 623 -1.93 17.06 26.35
N ASP A 624 -2.86 17.79 26.97
CA ASP A 624 -3.57 18.88 26.31
C ASP A 624 -2.80 20.21 26.43
N PHE A 625 -2.17 20.64 25.33
CA PHE A 625 -1.67 22.01 25.18
C PHE A 625 -2.82 22.92 24.76
N ALA A 626 -2.98 24.08 25.40
CA ALA A 626 -4.13 24.95 25.20
C ALA A 626 -4.19 25.59 23.79
N ASP A 627 -3.06 25.66 23.09
CA ASP A 627 -2.91 26.21 21.74
C ASP A 627 -2.74 25.13 20.65
N VAL A 628 -2.93 23.85 21.00
CA VAL A 628 -2.88 22.74 20.06
C VAL A 628 -4.21 21.98 20.12
N PRO A 629 -5.30 22.53 19.54
CA PRO A 629 -6.56 21.80 19.44
C PRO A 629 -6.39 20.54 18.58
N SER A 630 -7.31 19.58 18.72
CA SER A 630 -7.29 18.33 17.94
C SER A 630 -7.42 18.54 16.43
N SER A 631 -7.90 19.71 15.98
CA SER A 631 -7.92 20.13 14.56
C SER A 631 -6.58 20.65 14.04
N HIS A 632 -5.62 20.97 14.90
CA HIS A 632 -4.34 21.51 14.46
C HIS A 632 -3.55 20.44 13.68
N PRO A 633 -2.95 20.74 12.51
CA PRO A 633 -2.25 19.75 11.69
C PRO A 633 -1.16 18.97 12.45
N SER A 634 -0.41 19.65 13.32
CA SER A 634 0.64 19.02 14.13
C SER A 634 0.15 18.32 15.41
N TYR A 635 -1.16 18.31 15.73
CA TYR A 635 -1.67 17.79 17.02
C TYR A 635 -1.18 16.37 17.30
N ALA A 636 -1.38 15.45 16.36
CA ALA A 636 -1.04 14.05 16.57
C ALA A 636 0.48 13.81 16.62
N ALA A 637 1.27 14.52 15.81
CA ALA A 637 2.73 14.49 15.88
C ALA A 637 3.24 14.99 17.25
N ILE A 638 2.65 16.06 17.79
CA ILE A 638 2.98 16.59 19.11
C ILE A 638 2.64 15.58 20.21
N GLN A 639 1.46 14.95 20.16
CA GLN A 639 1.09 13.90 21.12
C GLN A 639 2.07 12.71 21.09
N LYS A 640 2.46 12.27 19.89
CA LYS A 640 3.45 11.20 19.72
C LYS A 640 4.81 11.59 20.30
N ASN A 641 5.30 12.79 19.99
CA ASN A 641 6.59 13.24 20.50
C ASN A 641 6.60 13.38 22.03
N VAL A 642 5.48 13.79 22.63
CA VAL A 642 5.30 13.80 24.07
C VAL A 642 5.36 12.37 24.65
N GLU A 643 4.70 11.42 23.99
CA GLU A 643 4.69 10.01 24.39
C GLU A 643 6.08 9.36 24.28
N TYR A 644 6.80 9.64 23.20
CA TYR A 644 8.17 9.17 22.95
C TYR A 644 9.20 9.98 23.76
N LYS A 645 8.76 10.95 24.56
CA LYS A 645 9.61 11.83 25.38
C LYS A 645 10.63 12.64 24.57
N LEU A 646 10.30 12.94 23.31
CA LEU A 646 11.04 13.80 22.39
C LEU A 646 10.75 15.29 22.61
N ILE A 647 9.64 15.61 23.27
CA ILE A 647 9.26 16.97 23.68
C ILE A 647 8.84 16.95 25.15
N SER A 648 9.15 18.02 25.89
CA SER A 648 8.72 18.18 27.28
C SER A 648 7.20 18.38 27.43
N LYS A 649 6.64 17.87 28.52
CA LYS A 649 5.25 18.13 28.98
C LYS A 649 5.10 19.41 29.80
N SER A 650 6.16 20.22 29.89
CA SER A 650 6.17 21.44 30.70
C SER A 650 5.50 22.60 29.97
N GLY A 651 4.68 23.36 30.68
CA GLY A 651 4.01 24.56 30.18
C GLY A 651 2.55 24.32 29.82
N LYS A 652 1.84 25.41 29.50
CA LYS A 652 0.42 25.39 29.11
C LYS A 652 0.23 25.37 27.58
N ASN A 653 1.20 25.91 26.86
CA ASN A 653 1.17 26.10 25.40
C ASN A 653 2.39 25.43 24.78
N PHE A 654 2.26 24.92 23.56
CA PHE A 654 3.34 24.34 22.77
C PHE A 654 3.95 25.33 21.76
N GLU A 655 3.18 26.30 21.30
CA GLU A 655 3.52 27.30 20.28
C GLU A 655 3.85 26.70 18.90
N PRO A 656 2.95 25.93 18.27
CA PRO A 656 3.25 25.18 17.04
C PRO A 656 3.63 26.07 15.85
N ASP A 657 3.04 27.26 15.73
CA ASP A 657 3.25 28.18 14.61
C ASP A 657 4.49 29.08 14.78
N ARG A 658 5.14 29.06 15.96
CA ARG A 658 6.36 29.83 16.20
C ARG A 658 7.55 29.13 15.53
N MET A 659 8.48 29.93 14.99
CA MET A 659 9.76 29.42 14.50
C MET A 659 10.54 28.71 15.61
N ILE A 660 11.09 27.53 15.29
CA ILE A 660 11.89 26.76 16.22
C ILE A 660 13.28 27.37 16.36
N THR A 661 13.78 27.39 17.59
CA THR A 661 15.13 27.87 17.90
C THR A 661 16.16 26.73 17.84
N ARG A 662 17.43 27.09 17.67
CA ARG A 662 18.55 26.13 17.69
C ARG A 662 18.63 25.34 19.00
N ALA A 663 18.35 25.96 20.14
CA ALA A 663 18.34 25.26 21.43
C ALA A 663 17.23 24.19 21.49
N GLU A 664 16.06 24.48 20.93
CA GLU A 664 14.93 23.54 20.90
C GLU A 664 15.19 22.37 19.95
N VAL A 665 15.76 22.64 18.76
CA VAL A 665 16.23 21.57 17.86
C VAL A 665 17.25 20.67 18.57
N ALA A 666 18.19 21.26 19.30
CA ALA A 666 19.20 20.50 20.02
C ALA A 666 18.59 19.60 21.11
N ASP A 667 17.63 20.10 21.90
CA ASP A 667 16.93 19.32 22.92
C ASP A 667 16.16 18.14 22.30
N MET A 668 15.38 18.40 21.23
CA MET A 668 14.59 17.36 20.54
C MET A 668 15.48 16.25 19.95
N VAL A 669 16.59 16.62 19.28
CA VAL A 669 17.52 15.66 18.70
C VAL A 669 18.29 14.89 19.77
N ALA A 670 18.72 15.54 20.86
CA ALA A 670 19.38 14.83 21.94
C ALA A 670 18.46 13.77 22.59
N ARG A 671 17.15 14.05 22.69
CA ARG A 671 16.14 13.08 23.14
C ARG A 671 15.97 11.93 22.16
N LEU A 672 15.94 12.21 20.85
CA LEU A 672 15.89 11.18 19.81
C LEU A 672 17.09 10.22 19.91
N LEU A 673 18.28 10.75 20.17
CA LEU A 673 19.50 9.96 20.38
C LEU A 673 19.53 9.24 21.75
N GLY A 674 18.48 9.34 22.57
CA GLY A 674 18.34 8.62 23.83
C GLY A 674 19.04 9.27 25.03
N TYR A 675 19.42 10.56 24.94
CA TYR A 675 20.14 11.25 26.02
C TYR A 675 19.25 11.83 27.13
N ASN A 676 17.96 11.47 27.19
CA ASN A 676 16.97 12.05 28.13
C ASN A 676 17.48 12.16 29.57
N ASN A 677 18.14 11.11 30.09
CA ASN A 677 18.64 11.04 31.48
C ASN A 677 19.80 12.00 31.79
N LEU A 678 20.37 12.64 30.77
CA LEU A 678 21.47 13.59 30.86
C LEU A 678 21.00 15.04 30.72
N LEU A 679 19.84 15.29 30.10
CA LEU A 679 19.39 16.64 29.76
C LEU A 679 19.01 17.47 30.99
N ASP A 680 18.63 16.83 32.09
CA ASP A 680 18.30 17.50 33.35
C ASP A 680 19.51 17.68 34.29
N LYS A 681 20.74 17.45 33.80
CA LYS A 681 21.99 17.44 34.61
C LYS A 681 23.06 18.38 34.06
N PRO A 682 22.80 19.70 33.98
CA PRO A 682 23.73 20.67 33.40
C PRO A 682 25.12 20.68 34.06
N GLU A 683 25.20 20.33 35.34
CA GLU A 683 26.44 20.27 36.10
C GLU A 683 27.43 19.20 35.61
N LEU A 684 26.97 18.20 34.83
CA LEU A 684 27.84 17.17 34.25
C LEU A 684 28.57 17.64 32.99
N PHE A 685 28.19 18.80 32.46
CA PHE A 685 28.67 19.27 31.16
C PHE A 685 29.52 20.52 31.30
N LYS A 686 30.62 20.55 30.56
CA LYS A 686 31.43 21.75 30.38
C LYS A 686 31.29 22.21 28.94
N SER A 687 30.44 23.21 28.72
CA SER A 687 30.25 23.76 27.38
C SER A 687 31.34 24.77 27.01
N PRO A 688 31.81 24.79 25.76
CA PRO A 688 32.62 25.90 25.25
C PRO A 688 31.76 27.15 24.95
N TYR A 689 30.44 27.00 24.88
CA TYR A 689 29.51 28.06 24.52
C TYR A 689 29.12 28.89 25.75
N GLN A 690 29.29 30.21 25.67
CA GLN A 690 29.09 31.14 26.78
C GLN A 690 27.68 31.74 26.84
N ASP A 691 26.94 31.62 25.76
CA ASP A 691 25.60 32.16 25.55
C ASP A 691 24.46 31.18 25.93
N LEU A 692 24.80 29.98 26.42
CA LEU A 692 23.82 28.97 26.81
C LEU A 692 23.30 29.19 28.23
N GLN A 693 21.97 29.15 28.37
CA GLN A 693 21.32 28.99 29.67
C GLN A 693 21.51 27.56 30.20
N PRO A 694 21.51 27.33 31.53
CA PRO A 694 21.79 26.02 32.12
C PRO A 694 21.01 24.86 31.49
N GLN A 695 19.72 25.03 31.25
CA GLN A 695 18.86 24.00 30.67
C GLN A 695 19.22 23.62 29.22
N HIS A 696 19.93 24.48 28.47
CA HIS A 696 20.36 24.19 27.09
C HIS A 696 21.78 23.61 27.03
N ILE A 697 22.54 23.66 28.13
CA ILE A 697 23.94 23.23 28.17
C ILE A 697 24.10 21.76 27.77
N PRO A 698 23.34 20.78 28.32
CA PRO A 698 23.54 19.37 28.00
C PRO A 698 23.35 19.06 26.52
N ALA A 699 22.21 19.46 25.95
CA ALA A 699 21.84 19.15 24.58
C ALA A 699 22.84 19.73 23.57
N ALA A 700 23.12 21.04 23.67
CA ALA A 700 24.06 21.71 22.76
C ALA A 700 25.49 21.14 22.89
N THR A 701 25.92 20.78 24.10
CA THR A 701 27.25 20.21 24.33
C THR A 701 27.37 18.79 23.77
N LEU A 702 26.35 17.94 23.96
CA LEU A 702 26.29 16.58 23.43
C LEU A 702 26.34 16.60 21.89
N LEU A 703 25.42 17.33 21.25
CA LEU A 703 25.35 17.36 19.78
C LEU A 703 26.60 17.97 19.16
N SER A 704 27.19 18.98 19.79
CA SER A 704 28.46 19.53 19.33
C SER A 704 29.62 18.56 19.47
N ALA A 705 29.62 17.71 20.51
CA ALA A 705 30.66 16.70 20.73
C ALA A 705 30.56 15.53 19.73
N HIS A 706 29.36 15.26 19.22
CA HIS A 706 29.10 14.29 18.15
C HIS A 706 29.24 14.88 16.74
N ASP A 707 29.72 16.13 16.63
CA ASP A 707 29.83 16.88 15.38
C ASP A 707 28.50 17.06 14.62
N LEU A 708 27.36 16.84 15.27
CA LEU A 708 26.02 16.90 14.67
C LEU A 708 25.47 18.32 14.58
N PHE A 709 25.60 19.11 15.65
CA PHE A 709 25.02 20.46 15.68
C PHE A 709 25.92 21.43 16.45
N LYS A 710 26.82 22.08 15.72
CA LYS A 710 27.86 22.96 16.26
C LYS A 710 27.35 24.38 16.47
N GLY A 711 28.01 25.11 17.36
CA GLY A 711 27.83 26.55 17.50
C GLY A 711 28.29 27.31 16.27
N LYS A 712 27.76 28.53 16.09
CA LYS A 712 28.10 29.42 14.98
C LYS A 712 29.54 29.95 15.09
N SER A 713 30.12 29.89 16.29
CA SER A 713 31.54 30.13 16.53
C SER A 713 32.07 29.18 17.62
N ALA A 714 33.38 29.25 17.89
CA ALA A 714 34.02 28.45 18.93
C ALA A 714 33.48 28.70 20.35
N THR A 715 32.81 29.84 20.60
CA THR A 715 32.34 30.24 21.94
C THR A 715 30.88 30.66 21.98
N SER A 716 30.16 30.65 20.85
CA SER A 716 28.74 31.02 20.79
C SER A 716 27.95 29.98 20.00
N PHE A 717 26.89 29.49 20.63
CA PHE A 717 25.95 28.54 20.05
C PHE A 717 24.82 29.23 19.26
N GLU A 718 24.45 30.46 19.65
CA GLU A 718 23.27 31.19 19.21
C GLU A 718 21.97 30.42 19.49
N PRO A 719 21.61 30.19 20.77
CA PRO A 719 20.48 29.31 21.12
C PRO A 719 19.13 29.79 20.61
N ASP A 720 18.92 31.11 20.50
CA ASP A 720 17.63 31.72 20.13
C ASP A 720 17.47 31.95 18.61
N ALA A 721 18.53 31.71 17.83
CA ALA A 721 18.44 31.83 16.37
C ALA A 721 17.58 30.70 15.78
N THR A 722 16.89 31.01 14.69
CA THR A 722 16.03 30.10 13.92
C THR A 722 16.86 29.15 13.04
N VAL A 723 16.21 28.13 12.50
CA VAL A 723 16.84 27.09 11.67
C VAL A 723 16.07 26.92 10.36
N THR A 724 16.79 26.80 9.24
CA THR A 724 16.19 26.60 7.91
C THR A 724 15.98 25.13 7.59
N ARG A 725 15.12 24.84 6.61
CA ARG A 725 14.92 23.47 6.09
C ARG A 725 16.24 22.83 5.62
N ALA A 726 17.10 23.55 4.91
CA ALA A 726 18.41 23.04 4.50
C ALA A 726 19.29 22.62 5.68
N GLN A 727 19.32 23.42 6.75
CA GLN A 727 20.09 23.10 7.96
C GLN A 727 19.50 21.88 8.70
N ILE A 728 18.18 21.74 8.73
CA ILE A 728 17.54 20.54 9.29
C ILE A 728 17.89 19.33 8.44
N ALA A 729 17.75 19.38 7.10
CA ALA A 729 18.03 18.26 6.22
C ALA A 729 19.48 17.73 6.39
N GLU A 730 20.45 18.64 6.47
CA GLU A 730 21.84 18.31 6.76
C GLU A 730 21.99 17.60 8.12
N LEU A 731 21.37 18.14 9.18
CA LEU A 731 21.36 17.52 10.50
C LEU A 731 20.76 16.11 10.49
N LEU A 732 19.62 15.93 9.84
CA LEU A 732 18.96 14.62 9.78
C LEU A 732 19.78 13.58 9.02
N LYS A 733 20.43 13.99 7.91
CA LYS A 733 21.34 13.12 7.17
C LYS A 733 22.52 12.66 8.03
N MET A 734 23.15 13.58 8.77
CA MET A 734 24.25 13.25 9.67
C MET A 734 23.82 12.29 10.78
N ILE A 735 22.64 12.51 11.36
CA ILE A 735 22.07 11.61 12.37
C ILE A 735 21.89 10.21 11.79
N TYR A 736 21.31 10.11 10.59
CA TYR A 736 21.09 8.84 9.91
C TYR A 736 22.39 8.08 9.66
N ASP A 737 23.40 8.78 9.14
CA ASP A 737 24.70 8.19 8.81
C ASP A 737 25.46 7.67 10.05
N GLN A 738 25.23 8.27 11.23
CA GLN A 738 25.83 7.77 12.47
C GLN A 738 25.19 6.49 13.01
N GLN A 739 23.99 6.13 12.55
CA GLN A 739 23.26 4.94 13.02
C GLN A 739 23.47 3.69 12.14
N GLN A 740 24.09 3.85 10.97
CA GLN A 740 24.52 2.74 10.10
C GLN A 740 25.88 2.22 10.53
#